data_AF-A0A931K061-F1
#
_entry.id   AF-A0A931K061-F1
#
_cell.length_a   1.000
_cell.length_b   1.000
_cell.length_c   1.000
_cell.angle_alpha   90.00
_cell.angle_beta   90.00
_cell.angle_gamma   90.00
#
_symmetry.space_group_name_H-M   'P 1'
#
loop_
_entity.id
_entity.type
_entity.pdbx_description
1 polymer ?
#
loop_
_entity_poly.entity_id
_entity_poly.type
_entity_poly.pdbx_seq_one_letter_code
_entity_poly.pdbx_strand_id
1 'polypeptide(L)'
;MEFAMRKTTWLMAAAFVTAIGAPALAQISNESPAPTLQWFECPWADMEHRMSDYFLAGYGSVWVPPVSRGYQDPTASNQNSSSAGYDVFDRFDLGKPGATTAFGTEATFDAVVAEFHRAGTEVYIDTILNHNSTRQTSVQFQQNGGYPGFWMAPTTPITSKFPTSNWGDFHKGTTTGYYESEDPGGALYCLQGGDLVALCDIDQASNFMFIRQPTVAGNPQNLPGGTYFNNPNPDNARFYPDPTLGTDTINNPGMFSGAGSYVAGVNSGQCTVPARSVAASQFTAGRFNLANPSAGVPVAENATGYLLRWTQWMLDVHHVDGFRLDAIKHIPGWFFDGFWDAAVYNRRVTPDGRLVTPFSFGESVDSNDFGFDRYIRKPNGRTSGRSTAGDAFGNRDLLDLNGAGALRDLVNANGLGSWNNVLGAMMDNTDDGFLNGSIGVAHVYSHDNGTTGDGNSYPPTPTNKQQGWFAHAFMLMRPGHSVVYHNARGIARSGGFFPRQGLPVALGVDGNNTTPNPVITNLVQLNNELGRGEYQPRWVDGDVIIYERSTPLGGGAYSANCIVGVNDRFDSGYDSRTVQTTFPAGTKLFEYTGNATDATVDPNNDIFDTITVAANGTATIRVPRNLNANGVEHDKSFVVYAPAIPSGSLAIGGSATSIAPDPASVPPWRRRRNAVPIVTGDSFEIQLTTTNGDPTAVNNNNADDNALFRIDGGFTDWNGNGSVDVGYQNDVAPGYENFVTQRQPLYNSSNTQGIYRQTIDASQLDDGMHYISVLAFRHRNANEAPIFREFRTAVYVDRANPQATMINPSPLPLGTVQYQFSAKALDRTVSRIHLILNPANTSNPLSLATNSNLATQNDRFDWSRVLTGLAAGPNTVLLCAFEDSGRGIYQYYTVFVGTPPCDPDVNQDGVTDQGDVDYLINVIAGGPNPSGIDPDFNQDGVADQGDIDSLINVIAGGDCP
;
A
#
# COMPACT_ATOMS: atom_id res chain seq x y z
N MET A 1 -5.81 31.31 32.11
CA MET A 1 -5.18 32.64 31.93
C MET A 1 -5.32 33.00 30.47
N GLU A 2 -6.20 33.95 30.17
CA GLU A 2 -6.32 34.59 28.85
C GLU A 2 -5.05 35.37 28.53
N PHE A 3 -4.53 35.31 27.30
CA PHE A 3 -3.86 36.47 26.72
C PHE A 3 -4.06 36.54 25.20
N ALA A 4 -4.46 37.74 24.78
CA ALA A 4 -4.98 38.11 23.48
C ALA A 4 -3.90 38.22 22.38
N MET A 5 -4.22 37.74 21.18
CA MET A 5 -3.47 38.00 19.94
C MET A 5 -3.74 39.43 19.44
N ARG A 6 -2.68 40.24 19.40
CA ARG A 6 -2.64 41.49 18.62
C ARG A 6 -2.21 41.17 17.19
N LYS A 7 -3.11 41.43 16.24
CA LYS A 7 -2.82 41.45 14.80
C LYS A 7 -2.02 42.72 14.46
N THR A 8 -0.90 42.55 13.77
CA THR A 8 -0.19 43.65 13.10
C THR A 8 -0.16 43.34 11.60
N THR A 9 -0.91 44.14 10.85
CA THR A 9 -1.04 44.11 9.39
C THR A 9 0.23 44.58 8.69
N TRP A 10 0.74 43.78 7.75
CA TRP A 10 1.60 44.24 6.66
C TRP A 10 0.78 44.20 5.36
N LEU A 11 0.61 45.36 4.72
CA LEU A 11 -0.06 45.51 3.44
C LEU A 11 0.82 44.95 2.31
N MET A 12 0.31 43.99 1.54
CA MET A 12 0.65 43.84 0.13
C MET A 12 -0.57 44.22 -0.71
N ALA A 13 -0.35 45.07 -1.71
CA ALA A 13 -1.38 45.63 -2.57
C ALA A 13 -1.91 44.57 -3.56
N ALA A 14 -3.18 44.18 -3.40
CA ALA A 14 -3.93 43.42 -4.39
C ALA A 14 -4.70 44.40 -5.31
N ALA A 15 -4.39 44.37 -6.61
CA ALA A 15 -5.20 45.04 -7.61
C ALA A 15 -6.42 44.15 -7.93
N PHE A 16 -7.61 44.63 -7.57
CA PHE A 16 -8.88 44.02 -7.93
C PHE A 16 -9.18 44.21 -9.43
N VAL A 17 -9.29 43.12 -10.18
CA VAL A 17 -10.01 43.08 -11.46
C VAL A 17 -11.19 42.13 -11.27
N THR A 18 -12.40 42.67 -11.32
CA THR A 18 -13.66 41.93 -11.33
C THR A 18 -13.81 41.19 -12.66
N ALA A 19 -13.57 39.88 -12.66
CA ALA A 19 -13.84 39.01 -13.81
C ALA A 19 -15.31 38.53 -13.75
N ILE A 20 -16.07 38.89 -14.77
CA ILE A 20 -17.40 38.35 -15.06
C ILE A 20 -17.18 36.91 -15.54
N GLY A 21 -17.74 35.94 -14.82
CA GLY A 21 -17.50 34.51 -15.03
C GLY A 21 -17.98 34.02 -16.40
N ALA A 22 -17.03 33.55 -17.21
CA ALA A 22 -17.29 32.51 -18.20
C ALA A 22 -17.23 31.14 -17.48
N PRO A 23 -18.03 30.13 -17.90
CA PRO A 23 -17.97 28.81 -17.31
C PRO A 23 -16.56 28.24 -17.52
N ALA A 24 -15.91 27.83 -16.43
CA ALA A 24 -14.66 27.09 -16.48
C ALA A 24 -14.93 25.75 -17.16
N LEU A 25 -14.46 25.58 -18.40
CA LEU A 25 -14.21 24.24 -18.92
C LEU A 25 -13.11 23.65 -18.02
N ALA A 26 -13.36 22.47 -17.44
CA ALA A 26 -12.43 21.80 -16.53
C ALA A 26 -11.05 21.67 -17.21
N GLN A 27 -10.05 22.43 -16.73
CA GLN A 27 -8.66 22.16 -17.07
C GLN A 27 -8.25 20.93 -16.26
N ILE A 28 -8.16 19.78 -16.94
CA ILE A 28 -7.54 18.56 -16.41
C ILE A 28 -6.08 18.88 -16.06
N SER A 29 -5.55 18.28 -14.98
CA SER A 29 -4.23 18.60 -14.44
C SER A 29 -3.14 18.40 -15.50
N ASN A 30 -2.26 19.40 -15.65
CA ASN A 30 -1.05 19.26 -16.47
C ASN A 30 -0.06 18.22 -15.89
N GLU A 31 -0.28 17.76 -14.66
CA GLU A 31 0.52 16.75 -13.96
C GLU A 31 -0.18 15.39 -13.99
N SER A 32 0.59 14.35 -14.32
CA SER A 32 0.19 12.96 -14.11
C SER A 32 0.59 12.55 -12.69
N PRO A 33 -0.29 11.85 -11.94
CA PRO A 33 0.12 11.16 -10.74
C PRO A 33 1.24 10.16 -11.04
N ALA A 34 2.18 10.02 -10.11
CA ALA A 34 3.21 9.00 -10.21
C ALA A 34 2.57 7.60 -10.30
N PRO A 35 3.15 6.65 -11.07
CA PRO A 35 2.53 5.35 -11.31
C PRO A 35 2.25 4.57 -10.02
N THR A 36 1.17 3.79 -10.06
CA THR A 36 0.80 2.83 -9.02
C THR A 36 1.47 1.48 -9.28
N LEU A 37 1.96 0.82 -8.23
CA LEU A 37 2.36 -0.59 -8.29
C LEU A 37 1.24 -1.47 -7.74
N GLN A 38 0.65 -2.34 -8.54
CA GLN A 38 -0.11 -3.46 -8.02
C GLN A 38 0.88 -4.53 -7.53
N TRP A 39 1.08 -4.62 -6.21
CA TRP A 39 2.09 -5.49 -5.61
C TRP A 39 1.42 -6.65 -4.88
N PHE A 40 1.34 -7.80 -5.56
CA PHE A 40 0.62 -8.97 -5.07
C PHE A 40 1.58 -10.13 -4.79
N GLU A 41 1.04 -11.17 -4.15
CA GLU A 41 1.79 -12.37 -3.76
C GLU A 41 3.05 -12.05 -2.93
N CYS A 42 3.01 -11.05 -2.04
CA CYS A 42 4.11 -10.73 -1.12
C CYS A 42 3.55 -10.61 0.31
N PRO A 43 4.12 -11.28 1.31
CA PRO A 43 3.76 -11.05 2.71
C PRO A 43 4.00 -9.60 3.13
N TRP A 44 3.20 -9.07 4.05
CA TRP A 44 3.28 -7.68 4.52
C TRP A 44 4.67 -7.32 5.07
N ALA A 45 5.25 -8.19 5.89
CA ALA A 45 6.59 -7.99 6.44
C ALA A 45 7.70 -8.02 5.35
N ASP A 46 7.51 -8.81 4.28
CA ASP A 46 8.47 -8.86 3.17
C ASP A 46 8.34 -7.62 2.26
N MET A 47 7.13 -7.04 2.14
CA MET A 47 6.93 -5.74 1.50
C MET A 47 7.62 -4.62 2.29
N GLU A 48 7.42 -4.55 3.63
CA GLU A 48 8.07 -3.59 4.54
C GLU A 48 9.60 -3.65 4.37
N HIS A 49 10.17 -4.87 4.40
CA HIS A 49 11.63 -5.08 4.23
C HIS A 49 12.16 -4.59 2.88
N ARG A 50 11.34 -4.68 1.81
CA ARG A 50 11.72 -4.28 0.45
C ARG A 50 11.35 -2.85 0.11
N MET A 51 10.88 -2.07 1.07
CA MET A 51 10.36 -0.73 0.80
C MET A 51 11.40 0.23 0.22
N SER A 52 12.69 0.05 0.54
CA SER A 52 13.78 0.78 -0.13
C SER A 52 13.85 0.55 -1.65
N ASP A 53 13.61 -0.68 -2.13
CA ASP A 53 13.59 -0.98 -3.56
C ASP A 53 12.38 -0.32 -4.24
N TYR A 54 11.22 -0.34 -3.57
CA TYR A 54 10.01 0.34 -4.03
C TYR A 54 10.21 1.85 -4.12
N PHE A 55 10.77 2.46 -3.07
CA PHE A 55 10.98 3.91 -3.00
C PHE A 55 11.91 4.37 -4.14
N LEU A 56 12.99 3.64 -4.38
CA LEU A 56 13.95 3.93 -5.45
C LEU A 56 13.35 3.75 -6.86
N ALA A 57 12.41 2.83 -7.03
CA ALA A 57 11.72 2.63 -8.30
C ALA A 57 10.86 3.85 -8.72
N GLY A 58 10.41 4.67 -7.77
CA GLY A 58 9.70 5.92 -8.04
C GLY A 58 8.17 5.82 -8.09
N TYR A 59 7.59 4.71 -7.63
CA TYR A 59 6.14 4.59 -7.50
C TYR A 59 5.58 5.58 -6.47
N GLY A 60 4.40 6.15 -6.75
CA GLY A 60 3.72 7.09 -5.84
C GLY A 60 2.60 6.45 -5.02
N SER A 61 2.12 5.28 -5.43
CA SER A 61 1.07 4.55 -4.75
C SER A 61 1.19 3.04 -4.95
N VAL A 62 0.59 2.27 -4.06
CA VAL A 62 0.54 0.80 -4.13
C VAL A 62 -0.90 0.33 -4.11
N TRP A 63 -1.23 -0.64 -4.95
CA TRP A 63 -2.45 -1.44 -4.83
C TRP A 63 -2.08 -2.81 -4.24
N VAL A 64 -2.54 -3.07 -3.02
CA VAL A 64 -2.32 -4.31 -2.27
C VAL A 64 -3.53 -5.25 -2.36
N PRO A 65 -3.34 -6.58 -2.23
CA PRO A 65 -4.43 -7.55 -2.33
C PRO A 65 -5.43 -7.43 -1.17
N PRO A 66 -6.57 -8.16 -1.22
CA PRO A 66 -7.59 -8.06 -0.18
C PRO A 66 -7.02 -8.39 1.21
N VAL A 67 -7.35 -7.54 2.18
CA VAL A 67 -6.79 -7.60 3.53
C VAL A 67 -7.60 -8.46 4.50
N SER A 68 -8.89 -8.66 4.19
CA SER A 68 -9.82 -9.42 5.03
C SER A 68 -9.66 -10.92 4.82
N ARG A 69 -9.87 -11.70 5.88
CA ARG A 69 -9.64 -13.14 5.88
C ARG A 69 -10.72 -13.90 5.08
N GLY A 70 -10.27 -14.75 4.16
CA GLY A 70 -11.10 -15.75 3.47
C GLY A 70 -11.53 -16.90 4.40
N TYR A 71 -12.47 -17.74 3.95
CA TYR A 71 -13.05 -18.80 4.79
C TYR A 71 -12.01 -19.87 5.15
N GLN A 72 -12.00 -20.27 6.42
CA GLN A 72 -11.31 -21.46 6.91
C GLN A 72 -12.29 -22.26 7.76
N ASP A 73 -12.26 -23.59 7.62
CA ASP A 73 -13.09 -24.46 8.46
C ASP A 73 -12.70 -24.21 9.93
N PRO A 74 -13.63 -23.83 10.82
CA PRO A 74 -13.32 -23.51 12.20
C PRO A 74 -12.78 -24.71 13.01
N THR A 75 -12.87 -25.92 12.48
CA THR A 75 -12.34 -27.15 13.08
C THR A 75 -10.96 -27.55 12.53
N ALA A 76 -10.45 -26.84 11.52
CA ALA A 76 -9.14 -27.13 10.96
C ALA A 76 -8.03 -26.86 11.98
N SER A 77 -7.03 -27.75 12.04
CA SER A 77 -5.88 -27.62 12.95
C SER A 77 -4.96 -26.45 12.58
N ASN A 78 -4.93 -26.05 11.31
CA ASN A 78 -4.27 -24.85 10.83
C ASN A 78 -5.34 -23.83 10.42
N GLN A 79 -5.33 -22.67 11.08
CA GLN A 79 -6.26 -21.58 10.82
C GLN A 79 -5.67 -20.51 9.89
N ASN A 80 -4.40 -20.60 9.49
CA ASN A 80 -3.81 -19.67 8.54
C ASN A 80 -4.43 -19.86 7.15
N SER A 81 -4.96 -18.78 6.59
CA SER A 81 -5.57 -18.80 5.26
C SER A 81 -4.50 -18.80 4.18
N SER A 82 -4.72 -19.59 3.13
CA SER A 82 -3.95 -19.56 1.88
C SER A 82 -4.73 -18.92 0.73
N SER A 83 -5.83 -18.23 1.04
CA SER A 83 -6.69 -17.57 0.04
C SER A 83 -6.00 -16.37 -0.62
N ALA A 84 -6.37 -16.07 -1.86
CA ALA A 84 -5.98 -14.82 -2.54
C ALA A 84 -6.74 -13.60 -2.01
N GLY A 85 -7.84 -13.82 -1.27
CA GLY A 85 -8.61 -12.79 -0.58
C GLY A 85 -9.96 -12.46 -1.23
N TYR A 86 -10.19 -12.83 -2.50
CA TYR A 86 -11.46 -12.57 -3.20
C TYR A 86 -12.66 -13.36 -2.64
N ASP A 87 -12.43 -14.39 -1.84
CA ASP A 87 -13.47 -15.15 -1.13
C ASP A 87 -13.67 -14.64 0.31
N VAL A 88 -13.70 -13.31 0.50
CA VAL A 88 -13.79 -12.66 1.82
C VAL A 88 -14.87 -13.32 2.69
N PHE A 89 -14.50 -13.74 3.89
CA PHE A 89 -15.41 -14.39 4.82
C PHE A 89 -15.80 -13.47 5.98
N ASP A 90 -14.80 -12.91 6.65
CA ASP A 90 -14.98 -11.91 7.71
C ASP A 90 -14.21 -10.64 7.37
N ARG A 91 -14.94 -9.54 7.20
CA ARG A 91 -14.38 -8.25 6.80
C ARG A 91 -13.54 -7.62 7.92
N PHE A 92 -13.92 -7.84 9.17
CA PHE A 92 -13.26 -7.27 10.35
C PHE A 92 -12.18 -8.19 10.95
N ASP A 93 -11.87 -9.32 10.30
CA ASP A 93 -10.70 -10.16 10.61
C ASP A 93 -9.61 -9.93 9.54
N LEU A 94 -8.59 -9.12 9.88
CA LEU A 94 -7.42 -8.87 9.02
C LEU A 94 -6.27 -9.88 9.28
N GLY A 95 -6.56 -10.95 10.02
CA GLY A 95 -5.59 -11.97 10.42
C GLY A 95 -4.88 -11.64 11.73
N LYS A 96 -4.49 -12.69 12.45
CA LYS A 96 -3.76 -12.62 13.73
C LYS A 96 -2.82 -13.81 13.89
N PRO A 97 -1.92 -13.83 14.88
CA PRO A 97 -1.01 -14.96 15.09
C PRO A 97 -1.75 -16.29 15.18
N GLY A 98 -1.33 -17.27 14.38
CA GLY A 98 -1.95 -18.59 14.28
C GLY A 98 -3.26 -18.67 13.46
N ALA A 99 -3.76 -17.53 12.96
CA ALA A 99 -4.94 -17.42 12.12
C ALA A 99 -4.78 -16.26 11.12
N THR A 100 -3.70 -16.29 10.34
CA THR A 100 -3.33 -15.20 9.44
C THR A 100 -4.21 -15.15 8.18
N THR A 101 -4.20 -14.02 7.49
CA THR A 101 -4.47 -14.00 6.03
C THR A 101 -3.30 -14.70 5.30
N ALA A 102 -3.37 -14.83 3.99
CA ALA A 102 -2.22 -15.32 3.23
C ALA A 102 -1.02 -14.37 3.30
N PHE A 103 -1.25 -13.10 3.61
CA PHE A 103 -0.24 -12.04 3.56
C PHE A 103 0.32 -11.67 4.93
N GLY A 104 -0.40 -11.94 6.02
CA GLY A 104 0.06 -11.68 7.38
C GLY A 104 -1.07 -11.45 8.39
N THR A 105 -0.74 -10.68 9.42
CA THR A 105 -1.64 -10.23 10.49
C THR A 105 -2.05 -8.77 10.29
N GLU A 106 -3.09 -8.32 11.01
CA GLU A 106 -3.47 -6.91 11.15
C GLU A 106 -2.27 -6.03 11.52
N ALA A 107 -1.47 -6.42 12.51
CA ALA A 107 -0.33 -5.62 12.97
C ALA A 107 0.79 -5.51 11.92
N THR A 108 1.04 -6.56 11.14
CA THR A 108 1.99 -6.47 10.01
C THR A 108 1.45 -5.66 8.84
N PHE A 109 0.12 -5.63 8.64
CA PHE A 109 -0.50 -4.78 7.64
C PHE A 109 -0.37 -3.29 8.02
N ASP A 110 -0.68 -2.95 9.27
CA ASP A 110 -0.51 -1.57 9.77
C ASP A 110 0.94 -1.10 9.70
N ALA A 111 1.90 -1.99 10.01
CA ALA A 111 3.32 -1.68 9.90
C ALA A 111 3.73 -1.34 8.47
N VAL A 112 3.30 -2.12 7.47
CA VAL A 112 3.64 -1.84 6.08
C VAL A 112 2.92 -0.59 5.55
N VAL A 113 1.67 -0.33 5.98
CA VAL A 113 0.96 0.92 5.64
C VAL A 113 1.74 2.14 6.16
N ALA A 114 2.15 2.10 7.44
CA ALA A 114 2.95 3.17 8.03
C ALA A 114 4.29 3.37 7.29
N GLU A 115 4.91 2.29 6.82
CA GLU A 115 6.16 2.37 6.07
C GLU A 115 5.97 2.95 4.65
N PHE A 116 4.85 2.63 3.98
CA PHE A 116 4.45 3.30 2.72
C PHE A 116 4.20 4.80 2.93
N HIS A 117 3.48 5.18 3.99
CA HIS A 117 3.26 6.61 4.30
C HIS A 117 4.56 7.33 4.63
N ARG A 118 5.47 6.67 5.35
CA ARG A 118 6.81 7.21 5.62
C ARG A 118 7.57 7.47 4.32
N ALA A 119 7.47 6.61 3.31
CA ALA A 119 8.05 6.88 2.00
C ALA A 119 7.33 7.97 1.18
N GLY A 120 6.24 8.54 1.70
CA GLY A 120 5.41 9.53 1.02
C GLY A 120 4.56 8.94 -0.10
N THR A 121 4.02 7.74 0.11
CA THR A 121 3.30 6.95 -0.90
C THR A 121 1.91 6.59 -0.40
N GLU A 122 0.94 6.45 -1.31
CA GLU A 122 -0.45 6.13 -0.97
C GLU A 122 -0.75 4.62 -1.06
N VAL A 123 -1.58 4.10 -0.15
CA VAL A 123 -1.99 2.68 -0.11
C VAL A 123 -3.45 2.50 -0.52
N TYR A 124 -3.67 1.79 -1.62
CA TYR A 124 -4.99 1.36 -2.07
C TYR A 124 -5.18 -0.13 -1.79
N ILE A 125 -6.29 -0.50 -1.15
CA ILE A 125 -6.60 -1.90 -0.87
C ILE A 125 -7.62 -2.45 -1.87
N ASP A 126 -7.46 -3.73 -2.24
CA ASP A 126 -8.50 -4.44 -2.96
C ASP A 126 -9.73 -4.68 -2.06
N THR A 127 -10.90 -4.32 -2.56
CA THR A 127 -12.11 -4.13 -1.75
C THR A 127 -13.30 -4.90 -2.31
N ILE A 128 -13.73 -5.92 -1.56
CA ILE A 128 -14.83 -6.80 -1.94
C ILE A 128 -16.11 -6.41 -1.20
N LEU A 129 -17.05 -5.81 -1.93
CA LEU A 129 -18.36 -5.40 -1.42
C LEU A 129 -19.53 -6.16 -2.08
N ASN A 130 -19.26 -7.00 -3.08
CA ASN A 130 -20.28 -7.70 -3.86
C ASN A 130 -20.85 -8.92 -3.14
N HIS A 131 -19.96 -9.79 -2.65
CA HIS A 131 -20.30 -11.11 -2.13
C HIS A 131 -19.64 -11.39 -0.78
N ASN A 132 -19.97 -12.55 -0.22
CA ASN A 132 -19.18 -13.23 0.80
C ASN A 132 -18.59 -14.52 0.18
N SER A 133 -17.84 -15.30 0.95
CA SER A 133 -17.22 -16.56 0.50
C SER A 133 -18.23 -17.53 -0.14
N THR A 134 -17.72 -18.62 -0.75
CA THR A 134 -18.49 -19.57 -1.56
C THR A 134 -19.84 -19.93 -0.93
N ARG A 135 -20.89 -20.01 -1.76
CA ARG A 135 -22.26 -20.32 -1.32
C ARG A 135 -22.34 -21.64 -0.55
N GLN A 136 -22.73 -21.55 0.72
CA GLN A 136 -22.92 -22.68 1.63
C GLN A 136 -24.42 -22.90 1.91
N THR A 137 -24.85 -24.16 1.93
CA THR A 137 -26.26 -24.53 2.12
C THR A 137 -26.49 -25.45 3.31
N SER A 138 -25.43 -26.01 3.90
CA SER A 138 -25.55 -27.10 4.86
C SER A 138 -26.18 -26.65 6.19
N VAL A 139 -26.81 -27.61 6.88
CA VAL A 139 -27.29 -27.40 8.26
C VAL A 139 -26.13 -27.05 9.19
N GLN A 140 -24.98 -27.72 9.04
CA GLN A 140 -23.81 -27.49 9.88
C GLN A 140 -23.26 -26.07 9.74
N PHE A 141 -23.15 -25.54 8.52
CA PHE A 141 -22.66 -24.18 8.30
C PHE A 141 -23.59 -23.14 8.96
N GLN A 142 -24.90 -23.33 8.84
CA GLN A 142 -25.88 -22.48 9.52
C GLN A 142 -25.76 -22.59 11.05
N GLN A 143 -25.59 -23.80 11.60
CA GLN A 143 -25.38 -24.02 13.04
C GLN A 143 -24.07 -23.41 13.55
N ASN A 144 -23.04 -23.34 12.70
CA ASN A 144 -21.78 -22.69 13.03
C ASN A 144 -21.90 -21.16 13.12
N GLY A 145 -22.98 -20.57 12.62
CA GLY A 145 -23.26 -19.13 12.65
C GLY A 145 -23.38 -18.50 11.27
N GLY A 146 -23.18 -19.25 10.19
CA GLY A 146 -23.23 -18.74 8.82
C GLY A 146 -22.08 -17.79 8.50
N TYR A 147 -22.38 -16.76 7.70
CA TYR A 147 -21.43 -15.75 7.27
C TYR A 147 -21.27 -14.63 8.33
N PRO A 148 -20.06 -14.33 8.82
CA PRO A 148 -19.83 -13.26 9.78
C PRO A 148 -20.39 -11.90 9.33
N GLY A 149 -21.20 -11.28 10.18
CA GLY A 149 -21.79 -9.97 9.93
C GLY A 149 -22.99 -9.96 8.97
N PHE A 150 -23.39 -11.09 8.39
CA PHE A 150 -24.57 -11.20 7.51
C PHE A 150 -25.61 -12.17 8.03
N TRP A 151 -26.88 -11.78 7.91
CA TRP A 151 -27.98 -12.60 8.34
C TRP A 151 -28.35 -13.64 7.28
N MET A 152 -28.08 -14.89 7.60
CA MET A 152 -28.52 -16.05 6.83
C MET A 152 -29.80 -16.62 7.45
N ALA A 153 -30.97 -16.15 7.00
CA ALA A 153 -32.26 -16.37 7.66
C ALA A 153 -32.57 -17.86 7.96
N PRO A 154 -32.60 -18.31 9.23
CA PRO A 154 -32.77 -19.73 9.54
C PRO A 154 -34.22 -20.21 9.43
N THR A 155 -34.41 -21.52 9.25
CA THR A 155 -35.70 -22.20 9.45
C THR A 155 -35.78 -22.82 10.85
N THR A 156 -36.99 -23.13 11.34
CA THR A 156 -37.18 -23.83 12.61
C THR A 156 -37.98 -25.12 12.38
N PRO A 157 -37.37 -26.31 12.48
CA PRO A 157 -35.94 -26.58 12.72
C PRO A 157 -35.06 -26.14 11.53
N ILE A 158 -33.75 -25.96 11.76
CA ILE A 158 -32.79 -25.60 10.71
C ILE A 158 -32.70 -26.74 9.69
N THR A 159 -32.81 -26.40 8.41
CA THR A 159 -32.70 -27.32 7.27
C THR A 159 -31.68 -26.81 6.25
N SER A 160 -31.21 -27.68 5.36
CA SER A 160 -30.38 -27.22 4.24
C SER A 160 -31.13 -26.20 3.38
N LYS A 161 -30.41 -25.19 2.88
CA LYS A 161 -30.99 -24.17 2.00
C LYS A 161 -31.02 -24.64 0.54
N PHE A 162 -32.13 -24.33 -0.11
CA PHE A 162 -32.36 -24.44 -1.55
C PHE A 162 -32.41 -23.05 -2.21
N PRO A 163 -32.30 -22.94 -3.55
CA PRO A 163 -32.36 -21.66 -4.26
C PRO A 163 -33.50 -20.74 -3.84
N THR A 164 -34.71 -21.26 -3.66
CA THR A 164 -35.91 -20.48 -3.30
C THR A 164 -36.08 -20.19 -1.81
N SER A 165 -35.13 -20.61 -0.97
CA SER A 165 -35.19 -20.37 0.48
C SER A 165 -35.17 -18.87 0.79
N ASN A 166 -35.57 -18.50 2.01
CA ASN A 166 -35.23 -17.19 2.53
C ASN A 166 -33.72 -17.15 2.79
N TRP A 167 -32.99 -16.33 2.05
CA TRP A 167 -31.53 -16.21 2.17
C TRP A 167 -31.09 -15.04 3.07
N GLY A 168 -32.02 -14.23 3.58
CA GLY A 168 -31.71 -13.08 4.42
C GLY A 168 -31.01 -11.98 3.62
N ASP A 169 -29.78 -11.64 3.99
CA ASP A 169 -28.97 -10.58 3.36
C ASP A 169 -28.36 -10.97 1.99
N PHE A 170 -28.70 -12.13 1.43
CA PHE A 170 -28.15 -12.63 0.16
C PHE A 170 -29.22 -12.84 -0.89
N HIS A 171 -28.84 -12.72 -2.16
CA HIS A 171 -29.75 -13.01 -3.26
C HIS A 171 -30.19 -14.48 -3.25
N LYS A 172 -31.48 -14.69 -3.49
CA LYS A 172 -32.09 -16.01 -3.67
C LYS A 172 -32.13 -16.38 -5.15
N GLY A 173 -32.24 -17.67 -5.43
CA GLY A 173 -32.48 -18.18 -6.78
C GLY A 173 -33.96 -18.39 -7.11
N THR A 174 -34.18 -19.20 -8.13
CA THR A 174 -35.48 -19.64 -8.62
C THR A 174 -35.68 -21.13 -8.39
N THR A 175 -36.83 -21.69 -8.76
CA THR A 175 -37.06 -23.14 -8.69
C THR A 175 -36.12 -23.94 -9.58
N THR A 176 -35.48 -23.33 -10.58
CA THR A 176 -34.59 -24.00 -11.53
C THR A 176 -33.10 -23.86 -11.18
N GLY A 177 -32.73 -23.02 -10.20
CA GLY A 177 -31.34 -22.85 -9.78
C GLY A 177 -31.06 -21.49 -9.14
N TYR A 178 -29.82 -21.29 -8.68
CA TYR A 178 -29.32 -19.97 -8.28
C TYR A 178 -29.11 -19.08 -9.50
N TYR A 179 -29.26 -17.78 -9.34
CA TYR A 179 -28.80 -16.85 -10.38
C TYR A 179 -27.26 -16.81 -10.39
N GLU A 180 -26.67 -16.57 -11.55
CA GLU A 180 -25.21 -16.44 -11.77
C GLU A 180 -24.92 -15.12 -12.50
N SER A 181 -23.70 -14.58 -12.43
CA SER A 181 -23.37 -13.30 -13.06
C SER A 181 -22.19 -13.35 -14.04
N GLU A 182 -21.68 -14.55 -14.34
CA GLU A 182 -20.55 -14.79 -15.23
C GLU A 182 -20.91 -15.03 -16.70
N ASP A 183 -22.07 -15.62 -17.02
CA ASP A 183 -22.46 -15.98 -18.40
C ASP A 183 -23.69 -15.18 -18.88
N PRO A 184 -23.51 -14.06 -19.60
CA PRO A 184 -24.62 -13.26 -20.14
C PRO A 184 -25.59 -14.01 -21.08
N GLY A 185 -25.17 -15.16 -21.62
CA GLY A 185 -25.99 -16.05 -22.45
C GLY A 185 -26.80 -17.08 -21.65
N GLY A 186 -26.52 -17.22 -20.36
CA GLY A 186 -27.11 -18.21 -19.47
C GLY A 186 -28.59 -17.94 -19.15
N ALA A 187 -29.36 -19.02 -18.95
CA ALA A 187 -30.77 -18.93 -18.58
C ALA A 187 -30.98 -18.40 -17.15
N LEU A 188 -29.96 -18.48 -16.29
CA LEU A 188 -29.96 -18.00 -14.91
C LEU A 188 -29.02 -16.80 -14.72
N TYR A 189 -28.56 -16.18 -15.81
CA TYR A 189 -27.77 -14.97 -15.72
C TYR A 189 -28.57 -13.85 -15.03
N CYS A 190 -27.95 -13.13 -14.09
CA CYS A 190 -28.42 -11.85 -13.57
C CYS A 190 -27.23 -11.02 -13.07
N LEU A 191 -26.84 -9.96 -13.78
CA LEU A 191 -25.61 -9.21 -13.50
C LEU A 191 -25.46 -8.74 -12.04
N GLN A 192 -26.54 -8.21 -11.45
CA GLN A 192 -26.53 -7.60 -10.11
C GLN A 192 -27.30 -8.42 -9.07
N GLY A 193 -27.72 -9.63 -9.41
CA GLY A 193 -28.54 -10.46 -8.53
C GLY A 193 -28.16 -11.93 -8.55
N GLY A 194 -27.05 -12.26 -9.20
CA GLY A 194 -26.56 -13.62 -9.40
C GLY A 194 -25.15 -13.77 -8.87
N ASP A 195 -24.88 -14.94 -8.29
CA ASP A 195 -23.59 -15.28 -7.69
C ASP A 195 -22.45 -15.13 -8.69
N LEU A 196 -21.37 -14.48 -8.29
CA LEU A 196 -20.15 -14.41 -9.10
C LEU A 196 -19.26 -15.63 -8.84
N VAL A 197 -19.18 -16.56 -9.79
CA VAL A 197 -18.28 -17.74 -9.69
C VAL A 197 -18.54 -18.55 -8.41
N ALA A 198 -19.81 -18.77 -8.09
CA ALA A 198 -20.30 -19.46 -6.88
C ALA A 198 -19.98 -18.78 -5.53
N LEU A 199 -19.47 -17.54 -5.53
CA LEU A 199 -19.41 -16.69 -4.33
C LEU A 199 -20.83 -16.20 -4.00
N CYS A 200 -21.16 -16.08 -2.70
CA CYS A 200 -22.53 -15.80 -2.29
C CYS A 200 -22.82 -14.30 -2.35
N ASP A 201 -23.55 -13.85 -3.37
CA ASP A 201 -23.80 -12.43 -3.61
C ASP A 201 -24.72 -11.81 -2.56
N ILE A 202 -24.28 -10.67 -2.01
CA ILE A 202 -24.98 -9.89 -0.99
C ILE A 202 -26.09 -9.10 -1.69
N ASP A 203 -27.30 -9.13 -1.13
CA ASP A 203 -28.35 -8.22 -1.54
C ASP A 203 -28.14 -6.88 -0.84
N GLN A 204 -27.52 -5.91 -1.53
CA GLN A 204 -27.25 -4.59 -0.94
C GLN A 204 -28.54 -3.84 -0.58
N ALA A 205 -29.69 -4.20 -1.18
CA ALA A 205 -30.99 -3.61 -0.83
C ALA A 205 -31.63 -4.23 0.42
N SER A 206 -31.05 -5.30 0.98
CA SER A 206 -31.53 -5.91 2.22
C SER A 206 -31.50 -4.91 3.39
N ASN A 207 -32.56 -4.93 4.19
CA ASN A 207 -32.78 -3.93 5.25
C ASN A 207 -33.01 -4.57 6.63
N PHE A 208 -32.44 -5.75 6.86
CA PHE A 208 -32.54 -6.43 8.15
C PHE A 208 -31.57 -5.81 9.16
N MET A 209 -32.11 -5.31 10.27
CA MET A 209 -31.38 -4.52 11.25
C MET A 209 -30.84 -5.41 12.37
N PHE A 210 -29.52 -5.49 12.50
CA PHE A 210 -28.83 -6.24 13.56
C PHE A 210 -27.59 -5.49 14.05
N ILE A 211 -27.22 -5.72 15.31
CA ILE A 211 -25.83 -5.52 15.74
C ILE A 211 -25.02 -6.66 15.14
N ARG A 212 -24.24 -6.36 14.10
CA ARG A 212 -23.61 -7.36 13.22
C ARG A 212 -22.29 -7.91 13.74
N GLN A 213 -21.59 -7.15 14.59
CA GLN A 213 -20.53 -7.63 15.47
C GLN A 213 -21.00 -7.46 16.92
N PRO A 214 -21.66 -8.48 17.51
CA PRO A 214 -22.19 -8.40 18.86
C PRO A 214 -21.10 -8.18 19.92
N THR A 215 -21.34 -7.31 20.90
CA THR A 215 -20.40 -7.06 22.01
C THR A 215 -20.88 -7.64 23.34
N VAL A 216 -22.19 -7.68 23.55
CA VAL A 216 -22.81 -8.09 24.82
C VAL A 216 -23.79 -9.24 24.58
N ALA A 217 -23.67 -10.31 25.37
CA ALA A 217 -24.58 -11.45 25.31
C ALA A 217 -26.01 -11.08 25.73
N GLY A 218 -27.01 -11.70 25.10
CA GLY A 218 -28.42 -11.50 25.42
C GLY A 218 -29.06 -10.21 24.89
N ASN A 219 -28.32 -9.35 24.18
CA ASN A 219 -28.93 -8.22 23.49
C ASN A 219 -29.83 -8.72 22.35
N PRO A 220 -31.14 -8.40 22.34
CA PRO A 220 -32.09 -8.93 21.36
C PRO A 220 -31.87 -8.40 19.93
N GLN A 221 -31.07 -7.34 19.76
CA GLN A 221 -30.71 -6.81 18.45
C GLN A 221 -29.47 -7.49 17.85
N ASN A 222 -28.79 -8.37 18.59
CA ASN A 222 -27.63 -9.09 18.07
C ASN A 222 -28.01 -9.93 16.86
N LEU A 223 -27.13 -9.93 15.87
CA LEU A 223 -27.13 -10.96 14.84
C LEU A 223 -27.03 -12.34 15.54
N PRO A 224 -27.90 -13.31 15.24
CA PRO A 224 -27.87 -14.60 15.91
C PRO A 224 -26.52 -15.31 15.73
N GLY A 225 -25.88 -15.64 16.84
CA GLY A 225 -24.65 -16.43 16.89
C GLY A 225 -24.87 -17.92 16.65
N GLY A 226 -23.82 -18.62 16.24
CA GLY A 226 -23.76 -20.08 16.17
C GLY A 226 -22.61 -20.66 16.99
N THR A 227 -22.23 -21.89 16.70
CA THR A 227 -21.16 -22.58 17.46
C THR A 227 -19.82 -21.82 17.42
N TYR A 228 -19.49 -21.16 16.30
CA TYR A 228 -18.18 -20.52 16.09
C TYR A 228 -18.28 -19.03 15.75
N PHE A 229 -19.24 -18.65 14.90
CA PHE A 229 -19.32 -17.31 14.32
C PHE A 229 -20.48 -16.49 14.91
N ASN A 230 -20.39 -15.16 14.76
CA ASN A 230 -21.39 -14.19 15.22
C ASN A 230 -21.64 -14.20 16.74
N ASN A 231 -20.69 -14.73 17.52
CA ASN A 231 -20.77 -14.75 18.97
C ASN A 231 -20.41 -13.39 19.59
N PRO A 232 -21.08 -12.97 20.69
CA PRO A 232 -20.72 -11.76 21.41
C PRO A 232 -19.29 -11.77 21.92
N ASN A 233 -18.54 -10.72 21.57
CA ASN A 233 -17.21 -10.45 22.08
C ASN A 233 -17.09 -8.95 22.42
N PRO A 234 -16.81 -8.55 23.68
CA PRO A 234 -16.61 -7.16 24.06
C PRO A 234 -15.60 -6.41 23.19
N ASP A 235 -14.56 -7.08 22.70
CA ASP A 235 -13.52 -6.47 21.85
C ASP A 235 -14.07 -5.97 20.51
N ASN A 236 -15.23 -6.49 20.07
CA ASN A 236 -15.91 -6.02 18.87
C ASN A 236 -16.33 -4.54 18.95
N ALA A 237 -16.31 -3.92 20.15
CA ALA A 237 -16.55 -2.49 20.31
C ALA A 237 -15.62 -1.64 19.42
N ARG A 238 -14.39 -2.10 19.16
CA ARG A 238 -13.41 -1.43 18.28
C ARG A 238 -13.87 -1.24 16.83
N PHE A 239 -14.87 -2.01 16.40
CA PHE A 239 -15.43 -1.95 15.05
C PHE A 239 -16.55 -0.92 14.91
N TYR A 240 -16.93 -0.23 15.99
CA TYR A 240 -17.98 0.79 15.94
C TYR A 240 -17.46 2.19 16.25
N PRO A 241 -18.08 3.22 15.67
CA PRO A 241 -17.84 4.59 16.09
C PRO A 241 -18.15 4.85 17.57
N ASP A 242 -17.43 5.80 18.15
CA ASP A 242 -17.69 6.31 19.49
C ASP A 242 -18.63 7.52 19.41
N PRO A 243 -19.87 7.42 19.96
CA PRO A 243 -20.85 8.50 19.87
C PRO A 243 -20.42 9.76 20.64
N THR A 244 -19.47 9.67 21.57
CA THR A 244 -18.96 10.83 22.32
C THR A 244 -18.09 11.75 21.47
N LEU A 245 -17.55 11.26 20.35
CA LEU A 245 -16.78 12.03 19.38
C LEU A 245 -17.65 12.79 18.36
N GLY A 246 -18.97 12.58 18.41
CA GLY A 246 -19.94 13.19 17.51
C GLY A 246 -20.01 12.52 16.13
N THR A 247 -20.71 13.18 15.21
CA THR A 247 -20.91 12.69 13.84
C THR A 247 -20.64 13.79 12.81
N ASP A 248 -20.30 13.36 11.60
CA ASP A 248 -20.19 14.21 10.42
C ASP A 248 -21.47 14.11 9.59
N THR A 249 -21.97 15.26 9.13
CA THR A 249 -23.14 15.35 8.26
C THR A 249 -22.68 15.65 6.84
N ILE A 250 -22.88 14.69 5.94
CA ILE A 250 -22.47 14.77 4.53
C ILE A 250 -23.69 15.02 3.64
N ASN A 251 -23.65 16.09 2.85
CA ASN A 251 -24.69 16.40 1.87
C ASN A 251 -24.30 15.82 0.51
N ASN A 252 -24.88 14.67 0.16
CA ASN A 252 -24.69 14.04 -1.13
C ASN A 252 -25.56 14.78 -2.18
N PRO A 253 -24.98 15.33 -3.25
CA PRO A 253 -25.74 16.06 -4.27
C PRO A 253 -26.64 15.16 -5.14
N GLY A 254 -26.56 13.84 -4.97
CA GLY A 254 -27.20 12.88 -5.87
C GLY A 254 -26.40 12.69 -7.15
N MET A 255 -26.88 11.83 -8.04
CA MET A 255 -26.22 11.51 -9.31
C MET A 255 -27.24 11.15 -10.39
N PHE A 256 -27.07 11.69 -11.59
CA PHE A 256 -27.92 11.36 -12.73
C PHE A 256 -27.08 11.35 -14.02
N SER A 257 -27.01 10.21 -14.70
CA SER A 257 -26.29 10.12 -15.98
C SER A 257 -27.21 10.31 -17.20
N GLY A 258 -28.54 10.22 -17.05
CA GLY A 258 -29.46 10.18 -18.20
C GLY A 258 -29.37 8.89 -19.03
N ALA A 259 -28.52 7.94 -18.63
CA ALA A 259 -28.55 6.58 -19.16
C ALA A 259 -29.84 5.88 -18.67
N GLY A 260 -30.64 5.37 -19.61
CA GLY A 260 -31.81 4.57 -19.28
C GLY A 260 -31.43 3.23 -18.63
N SER A 261 -32.42 2.42 -18.29
CA SER A 261 -32.15 1.05 -17.83
C SER A 261 -31.44 0.24 -18.91
N TYR A 262 -30.59 -0.69 -18.50
CA TYR A 262 -29.85 -1.59 -19.38
C TYR A 262 -30.29 -3.04 -19.11
N VAL A 263 -30.57 -3.79 -20.16
CA VAL A 263 -30.86 -5.22 -20.05
C VAL A 263 -29.53 -5.95 -20.12
N ALA A 264 -29.08 -6.50 -18.99
CA ALA A 264 -27.86 -7.29 -18.96
C ALA A 264 -28.17 -8.73 -19.38
N GLY A 265 -27.61 -9.16 -20.51
CA GLY A 265 -27.74 -10.52 -21.03
C GLY A 265 -28.98 -10.77 -21.90
N VAL A 266 -29.22 -12.04 -22.22
CA VAL A 266 -30.25 -12.48 -23.19
C VAL A 266 -31.70 -12.45 -22.64
N ASN A 267 -31.88 -12.31 -21.33
CA ASN A 267 -33.18 -12.38 -20.66
C ASN A 267 -33.69 -10.99 -20.26
N SER A 268 -34.54 -10.40 -21.10
CA SER A 268 -35.21 -9.13 -20.79
C SER A 268 -36.16 -9.26 -19.59
N GLY A 269 -35.99 -8.42 -18.56
CA GLY A 269 -36.91 -8.31 -17.41
C GLY A 269 -36.33 -8.78 -16.07
N GLN A 270 -35.66 -9.93 -16.02
CA GLN A 270 -35.10 -10.48 -14.76
C GLN A 270 -33.79 -9.78 -14.34
N CYS A 271 -33.07 -9.20 -15.28
CA CYS A 271 -31.66 -8.79 -15.13
C CYS A 271 -31.46 -7.35 -15.63
N THR A 272 -32.44 -6.51 -15.31
CA THR A 272 -32.44 -5.12 -15.74
C THR A 272 -31.62 -4.30 -14.76
N VAL A 273 -30.50 -3.75 -15.21
CA VAL A 273 -29.72 -2.75 -14.49
C VAL A 273 -30.50 -1.42 -14.53
N PRO A 274 -30.98 -0.91 -13.38
CA PRO A 274 -31.79 0.31 -13.34
C PRO A 274 -31.04 1.52 -13.88
N ALA A 275 -31.76 2.50 -14.44
CA ALA A 275 -31.18 3.80 -14.79
C ALA A 275 -30.43 4.42 -13.61
N ARG A 276 -29.28 5.03 -13.86
CA ARG A 276 -28.48 5.71 -12.82
C ARG A 276 -29.13 7.05 -12.48
N SER A 277 -29.99 7.03 -11.47
CA SER A 277 -30.73 8.18 -10.97
C SER A 277 -30.86 8.08 -9.45
N VAL A 278 -30.03 8.85 -8.75
CA VAL A 278 -29.98 8.95 -7.30
C VAL A 278 -30.29 10.39 -6.90
N ALA A 279 -31.28 10.56 -6.04
CA ALA A 279 -31.63 11.88 -5.52
C ALA A 279 -30.58 12.38 -4.52
N ALA A 280 -30.51 13.70 -4.36
CA ALA A 280 -29.72 14.29 -3.27
C ALA A 280 -30.19 13.76 -1.92
N SER A 281 -29.23 13.50 -1.03
CA SER A 281 -29.49 12.90 0.29
C SER A 281 -28.52 13.45 1.33
N GLN A 282 -28.83 13.18 2.60
CA GLN A 282 -27.93 13.49 3.72
C GLN A 282 -27.51 12.18 4.37
N PHE A 283 -26.21 12.03 4.57
CA PHE A 283 -25.59 10.88 5.22
C PHE A 283 -24.95 11.33 6.54
N THR A 284 -25.02 10.49 7.56
CA THR A 284 -24.39 10.75 8.87
C THR A 284 -23.34 9.69 9.14
N ALA A 285 -22.09 10.11 9.34
CA ALA A 285 -20.97 9.23 9.64
C ALA A 285 -20.54 9.41 11.10
N GLY A 286 -20.34 8.31 11.83
CA GLY A 286 -19.69 8.37 13.15
C GLY A 286 -18.17 8.49 13.03
N ARG A 287 -17.48 8.68 14.16
CA ARG A 287 -16.02 8.73 14.25
C ARG A 287 -15.49 7.59 15.12
N PHE A 288 -14.46 6.89 14.65
CA PHE A 288 -13.79 5.85 15.44
C PHE A 288 -12.87 6.49 16.49
N ASN A 289 -12.79 5.86 17.67
CA ASN A 289 -11.93 6.34 18.75
C ASN A 289 -10.60 5.58 18.72
N LEU A 290 -9.57 6.17 18.12
CA LEU A 290 -8.24 5.55 18.02
C LEU A 290 -7.51 5.48 19.37
N ALA A 291 -7.79 6.43 20.27
CA ALA A 291 -7.17 6.48 21.59
C ALA A 291 -7.81 5.49 22.58
N ASN A 292 -9.09 5.19 22.40
CA ASN A 292 -9.82 4.18 23.16
C ASN A 292 -10.78 3.41 22.25
N PRO A 293 -10.29 2.41 21.50
CA PRO A 293 -11.13 1.64 20.58
C PRO A 293 -12.30 0.92 21.28
N SER A 294 -12.16 0.59 22.57
CA SER A 294 -13.23 -0.07 23.34
C SER A 294 -14.43 0.83 23.64
N ALA A 295 -14.34 2.14 23.39
CA ALA A 295 -15.44 3.09 23.57
C ALA A 295 -16.48 3.07 22.44
N GLY A 296 -16.22 2.33 21.35
CA GLY A 296 -17.17 2.18 20.26
C GLY A 296 -18.49 1.55 20.73
N VAL A 297 -19.62 2.10 20.28
CA VAL A 297 -20.95 1.65 20.71
C VAL A 297 -21.63 0.85 19.59
N PRO A 298 -21.98 -0.43 19.81
CA PRO A 298 -22.65 -1.24 18.80
C PRO A 298 -24.02 -0.64 18.46
N VAL A 299 -24.30 -0.54 17.16
CA VAL A 299 -25.58 -0.08 16.64
C VAL A 299 -26.18 -1.12 15.71
N ALA A 300 -27.52 -1.21 15.70
CA ALA A 300 -28.20 -2.04 14.73
C ALA A 300 -28.14 -1.40 13.34
N GLU A 301 -27.74 -2.17 12.34
CA GLU A 301 -27.58 -1.71 10.96
C GLU A 301 -27.96 -2.81 9.96
N ASN A 302 -28.17 -2.42 8.69
CA ASN A 302 -28.42 -3.34 7.59
C ASN A 302 -27.12 -3.75 6.88
N ALA A 303 -27.22 -4.62 5.86
CA ALA A 303 -26.04 -5.12 5.14
C ALA A 303 -25.26 -3.97 4.47
N THR A 304 -25.95 -2.97 3.93
CA THR A 304 -25.31 -1.76 3.40
C THR A 304 -24.52 -1.03 4.50
N GLY A 305 -25.12 -0.74 5.65
CA GLY A 305 -24.45 -0.07 6.77
C GLY A 305 -23.20 -0.80 7.24
N TYR A 306 -23.26 -2.13 7.31
CA TYR A 306 -22.11 -2.98 7.62
C TYR A 306 -20.95 -2.81 6.65
N LEU A 307 -21.23 -2.85 5.34
CA LEU A 307 -20.23 -2.63 4.29
C LEU A 307 -19.61 -1.23 4.38
N LEU A 308 -20.43 -0.20 4.58
CA LEU A 308 -19.96 1.19 4.72
C LEU A 308 -19.10 1.39 5.96
N ARG A 309 -19.49 0.79 7.10
CA ARG A 309 -18.73 0.89 8.35
C ARG A 309 -17.38 0.23 8.23
N TRP A 310 -17.26 -0.90 7.53
CA TRP A 310 -15.97 -1.50 7.22
C TRP A 310 -15.10 -0.58 6.34
N THR A 311 -15.67 0.02 5.29
CA THR A 311 -14.94 0.99 4.46
C THR A 311 -14.44 2.18 5.28
N GLN A 312 -15.26 2.72 6.18
CA GLN A 312 -14.87 3.80 7.08
C GLN A 312 -13.79 3.36 8.08
N TRP A 313 -13.87 2.14 8.60
CA TRP A 313 -12.88 1.57 9.50
C TRP A 313 -11.50 1.45 8.83
N MET A 314 -11.45 1.04 7.56
CA MET A 314 -10.20 0.99 6.81
C MET A 314 -9.53 2.37 6.65
N LEU A 315 -10.31 3.44 6.42
CA LEU A 315 -9.77 4.81 6.33
C LEU A 315 -9.35 5.35 7.71
N ASP A 316 -10.19 5.16 8.71
CA ASP A 316 -10.01 5.82 10.01
C ASP A 316 -9.01 5.10 10.91
N VAL A 317 -9.04 3.77 10.93
CA VAL A 317 -8.25 2.93 11.86
C VAL A 317 -6.98 2.42 11.20
N HIS A 318 -7.06 2.00 9.94
CA HIS A 318 -5.92 1.45 9.20
C HIS A 318 -5.27 2.44 8.25
N HIS A 319 -5.80 3.67 8.17
CA HIS A 319 -5.22 4.77 7.41
C HIS A 319 -4.99 4.47 5.92
N VAL A 320 -5.77 3.59 5.30
CA VAL A 320 -5.66 3.38 3.85
C VAL A 320 -6.03 4.66 3.10
N ASP A 321 -5.46 4.87 1.92
CA ASP A 321 -5.62 6.12 1.14
C ASP A 321 -6.70 6.03 0.06
N GLY A 322 -7.18 4.83 -0.20
CA GLY A 322 -8.17 4.57 -1.25
C GLY A 322 -8.42 3.11 -1.51
N PHE A 323 -9.21 2.85 -2.56
CA PHE A 323 -9.79 1.53 -2.79
C PHE A 323 -9.73 1.15 -4.28
N ARG A 324 -9.27 -0.08 -4.54
CA ARG A 324 -9.63 -0.79 -5.77
C ARG A 324 -10.90 -1.58 -5.51
N LEU A 325 -11.99 -1.24 -6.19
CA LEU A 325 -13.32 -1.83 -5.98
C LEU A 325 -13.50 -3.05 -6.87
N ASP A 326 -13.45 -4.23 -6.27
CA ASP A 326 -13.61 -5.52 -6.94
C ASP A 326 -15.01 -5.68 -7.53
N ALA A 327 -15.08 -6.29 -8.72
CA ALA A 327 -16.34 -6.72 -9.33
C ALA A 327 -17.45 -5.65 -9.33
N ILE A 328 -17.09 -4.37 -9.55
CA ILE A 328 -17.97 -3.22 -9.29
C ILE A 328 -19.27 -3.29 -10.09
N LYS A 329 -19.24 -3.91 -11.28
CA LYS A 329 -20.40 -4.03 -12.16
C LYS A 329 -21.52 -4.91 -11.62
N HIS A 330 -21.22 -5.75 -10.64
CA HIS A 330 -22.13 -6.69 -10.00
C HIS A 330 -22.89 -6.06 -8.82
N ILE A 331 -22.49 -4.87 -8.38
CA ILE A 331 -23.16 -4.12 -7.32
C ILE A 331 -24.05 -3.04 -7.96
N PRO A 332 -25.27 -2.80 -7.45
CA PRO A 332 -26.12 -1.74 -7.96
C PRO A 332 -25.47 -0.34 -7.85
N GLY A 333 -25.45 0.44 -8.94
CA GLY A 333 -24.84 1.78 -8.95
C GLY A 333 -25.40 2.76 -7.91
N TRP A 334 -26.65 2.56 -7.45
CA TRP A 334 -27.23 3.39 -6.38
C TRP A 334 -26.53 3.18 -5.02
N PHE A 335 -25.96 2.00 -4.76
CA PHE A 335 -25.20 1.73 -3.53
C PHE A 335 -24.01 2.69 -3.47
N PHE A 336 -23.31 2.79 -4.59
CA PHE A 336 -22.14 3.62 -4.75
C PHE A 336 -22.45 5.11 -4.69
N ASP A 337 -23.33 5.57 -5.58
CA ASP A 337 -23.65 6.99 -5.72
C ASP A 337 -24.42 7.55 -4.52
N GLY A 338 -25.26 6.73 -3.87
CA GLY A 338 -26.14 7.13 -2.79
C GLY A 338 -25.50 7.03 -1.41
N PHE A 339 -24.64 6.03 -1.20
CA PHE A 339 -24.14 5.68 0.14
C PHE A 339 -22.62 5.60 0.22
N TRP A 340 -21.97 4.81 -0.63
CA TRP A 340 -20.53 4.57 -0.51
C TRP A 340 -19.71 5.84 -0.70
N ASP A 341 -20.01 6.66 -1.73
CA ASP A 341 -19.32 7.94 -1.94
C ASP A 341 -19.46 8.87 -0.72
N ALA A 342 -20.64 8.91 -0.12
CA ALA A 342 -20.89 9.72 1.05
C ALA A 342 -20.17 9.19 2.30
N ALA A 343 -19.96 7.88 2.39
CA ALA A 343 -19.25 7.24 3.50
C ALA A 343 -17.75 7.54 3.49
N VAL A 344 -17.16 7.79 2.31
CA VAL A 344 -15.73 8.09 2.13
C VAL A 344 -15.43 9.57 1.87
N TYR A 345 -16.45 10.39 1.63
CA TYR A 345 -16.32 11.82 1.34
C TYR A 345 -15.52 12.57 2.41
N ASN A 346 -14.44 13.25 2.02
CA ASN A 346 -13.55 13.99 2.93
C ASN A 346 -13.18 13.21 4.20
N ARG A 347 -12.75 11.96 4.02
CA ARG A 347 -12.42 11.08 5.16
C ARG A 347 -10.97 10.62 5.19
N ARG A 348 -10.28 10.63 4.05
CA ARG A 348 -8.84 10.38 4.00
C ARG A 348 -8.08 11.57 4.58
N VAL A 349 -7.15 11.32 5.49
CA VAL A 349 -6.24 12.33 6.03
C VAL A 349 -4.99 12.42 5.14
N THR A 350 -4.69 13.59 4.60
CA THR A 350 -3.45 13.84 3.86
C THR A 350 -2.27 14.04 4.81
N PRO A 351 -1.02 13.90 4.36
CA PRO A 351 0.16 14.12 5.21
C PRO A 351 0.22 15.49 5.89
N ASP A 352 -0.37 16.54 5.30
CA ASP A 352 -0.50 17.87 5.90
C ASP A 352 -1.75 18.03 6.82
N GLY A 353 -2.46 16.94 7.11
CA GLY A 353 -3.57 16.87 8.06
C GLY A 353 -4.94 17.27 7.50
N ARG A 354 -5.08 17.50 6.20
CA ARG A 354 -6.37 17.86 5.59
C ARG A 354 -7.21 16.62 5.34
N LEU A 355 -8.52 16.81 5.29
CA LEU A 355 -9.44 15.78 4.85
C LEU A 355 -9.72 15.92 3.36
N VAL A 356 -9.59 14.82 2.62
CA VAL A 356 -9.92 14.70 1.19
C VAL A 356 -10.73 13.45 0.92
N THR A 357 -11.46 13.43 -0.19
CA THR A 357 -12.11 12.20 -0.66
C THR A 357 -11.05 11.29 -1.29
N PRO A 358 -10.91 10.04 -0.82
CA PRO A 358 -9.89 9.12 -1.32
C PRO A 358 -10.09 8.86 -2.82
N PHE A 359 -8.99 8.72 -3.57
CA PHE A 359 -9.08 8.20 -4.93
C PHE A 359 -9.48 6.72 -4.88
N SER A 360 -10.40 6.31 -5.74
CA SER A 360 -10.81 4.91 -5.82
C SER A 360 -11.16 4.53 -7.24
N PHE A 361 -10.96 3.27 -7.61
CA PHE A 361 -11.21 2.81 -8.98
C PHE A 361 -11.77 1.40 -9.00
N GLY A 362 -12.79 1.18 -9.82
CA GLY A 362 -13.49 -0.11 -9.89
C GLY A 362 -13.08 -0.99 -11.06
N GLU A 363 -13.34 -2.29 -10.91
CA GLU A 363 -13.21 -3.27 -11.98
C GLU A 363 -14.57 -3.57 -12.63
N SER A 364 -14.77 -3.08 -13.86
CA SER A 364 -16.00 -3.31 -14.64
C SER A 364 -15.68 -3.93 -15.99
N VAL A 365 -15.74 -5.26 -16.08
CA VAL A 365 -15.54 -6.01 -17.34
C VAL A 365 -16.75 -5.83 -18.28
N ASP A 366 -16.86 -4.68 -18.92
CA ASP A 366 -17.92 -4.31 -19.87
C ASP A 366 -17.39 -3.26 -20.87
N SER A 367 -18.25 -2.74 -21.74
CA SER A 367 -17.96 -1.61 -22.61
C SER A 367 -17.60 -0.34 -21.82
N ASN A 368 -16.75 0.51 -22.42
CA ASN A 368 -16.35 1.79 -21.82
C ASN A 368 -17.57 2.68 -21.49
N ASP A 369 -18.54 2.74 -22.41
CA ASP A 369 -19.78 3.50 -22.21
C ASP A 369 -20.59 2.99 -21.01
N PHE A 370 -20.68 1.67 -20.83
CA PHE A 370 -21.35 1.10 -19.65
C PHE A 370 -20.60 1.47 -18.37
N GLY A 371 -19.27 1.27 -18.33
CA GLY A 371 -18.46 1.61 -17.16
C GLY A 371 -18.58 3.09 -16.78
N PHE A 372 -18.41 3.98 -17.74
CA PHE A 372 -18.52 5.43 -17.56
C PHE A 372 -19.91 5.82 -17.06
N ASP A 373 -20.97 5.37 -17.73
CA ASP A 373 -22.33 5.77 -17.41
C ASP A 373 -22.77 5.28 -16.01
N ARG A 374 -22.21 4.17 -15.51
CA ARG A 374 -22.69 3.47 -14.30
C ARG A 374 -21.86 3.69 -13.04
N TYR A 375 -20.54 3.82 -13.16
CA TYR A 375 -19.67 3.69 -11.98
C TYR A 375 -18.64 4.82 -11.81
N ILE A 376 -18.25 5.51 -12.88
CA ILE A 376 -17.37 6.69 -12.78
C ILE A 376 -18.13 7.85 -12.15
N ARG A 377 -17.52 8.51 -11.15
CA ARG A 377 -18.01 9.74 -10.51
C ARG A 377 -16.81 10.56 -10.02
N LYS A 378 -16.30 11.41 -10.89
CA LYS A 378 -15.23 12.38 -10.65
C LYS A 378 -15.34 13.50 -11.70
N PRO A 379 -14.60 14.61 -11.55
CA PRO A 379 -14.53 15.62 -12.61
C PRO A 379 -14.03 15.01 -13.93
N ASN A 380 -14.64 15.41 -15.05
CA ASN A 380 -14.34 14.90 -16.39
C ASN A 380 -14.52 16.00 -17.45
N GLY A 381 -14.11 15.71 -18.69
CA GLY A 381 -14.11 16.61 -19.84
C GLY A 381 -15.40 16.64 -20.65
N ARG A 382 -16.39 15.77 -20.37
CA ARG A 382 -17.62 15.67 -21.16
C ARG A 382 -18.45 16.95 -21.12
N THR A 383 -18.50 17.65 -22.25
CA THR A 383 -19.20 18.94 -22.41
C THR A 383 -20.68 18.84 -22.80
N SER A 384 -21.14 17.66 -23.24
CA SER A 384 -22.55 17.40 -23.54
C SER A 384 -22.87 15.90 -23.51
N GLY A 385 -24.14 15.56 -23.29
CA GLY A 385 -24.61 14.18 -23.24
C GLY A 385 -24.76 13.64 -21.80
N ARG A 386 -24.55 12.33 -21.63
CA ARG A 386 -24.74 11.64 -20.36
C ARG A 386 -23.65 12.03 -19.35
N SER A 387 -23.99 12.25 -18.08
CA SER A 387 -23.04 12.67 -17.03
C SER A 387 -22.21 13.93 -17.35
N THR A 388 -22.80 14.89 -18.09
CA THR A 388 -22.14 16.16 -18.47
C THR A 388 -21.63 16.90 -17.22
N ALA A 389 -20.34 17.25 -17.23
CA ALA A 389 -19.56 18.01 -16.24
C ALA A 389 -18.88 17.25 -15.07
N GLY A 390 -19.20 15.98 -14.80
CA GLY A 390 -18.69 15.28 -13.61
C GLY A 390 -18.99 16.03 -12.29
N ASP A 391 -18.65 15.45 -11.14
CA ASP A 391 -18.65 16.20 -9.87
C ASP A 391 -17.39 15.89 -9.07
N ALA A 392 -17.02 16.80 -8.16
CA ALA A 392 -15.89 16.61 -7.24
C ALA A 392 -16.32 15.91 -5.93
N PHE A 393 -17.52 15.33 -5.87
CA PHE A 393 -18.02 14.67 -4.66
C PHE A 393 -17.43 13.26 -4.52
N GLY A 394 -17.46 12.45 -5.59
CA GLY A 394 -17.06 11.04 -5.53
C GLY A 394 -15.55 10.78 -5.51
N ASN A 395 -14.81 11.22 -6.53
CA ASN A 395 -13.43 10.79 -6.81
C ASN A 395 -13.27 9.27 -7.12
N ARG A 396 -14.30 8.67 -7.75
CA ARG A 396 -14.29 7.27 -8.19
C ARG A 396 -14.11 7.15 -9.72
N ASP A 397 -13.18 6.31 -10.12
CA ASP A 397 -12.79 5.99 -11.50
C ASP A 397 -12.98 4.49 -11.82
N LEU A 398 -12.49 4.01 -12.97
CA LEU A 398 -12.48 2.59 -13.34
C LEU A 398 -11.14 2.17 -13.96
N LEU A 399 -10.82 0.88 -13.85
CA LEU A 399 -9.76 0.27 -14.66
C LEU A 399 -10.10 0.36 -16.15
N ASP A 400 -9.14 0.79 -16.97
CA ASP A 400 -9.27 0.78 -18.44
C ASP A 400 -9.04 -0.62 -19.01
N LEU A 401 -10.01 -1.51 -18.80
CA LEU A 401 -9.91 -2.93 -19.16
C LEU A 401 -9.91 -3.17 -20.67
N ASN A 402 -10.61 -2.33 -21.45
CA ASN A 402 -10.65 -2.43 -22.90
C ASN A 402 -9.32 -1.96 -23.53
N GLY A 403 -8.76 -0.84 -23.05
CA GLY A 403 -7.42 -0.40 -23.42
C GLY A 403 -6.34 -1.42 -23.05
N ALA A 404 -6.42 -1.98 -21.84
CA ALA A 404 -5.52 -3.05 -21.39
C ALA A 404 -5.61 -4.31 -22.26
N GLY A 405 -6.83 -4.72 -22.64
CA GLY A 405 -7.07 -5.82 -23.57
C GLY A 405 -6.40 -5.60 -24.93
N ALA A 406 -6.63 -4.43 -25.53
CA ALA A 406 -6.03 -4.09 -26.83
C ALA A 406 -4.49 -4.00 -26.77
N LEU A 407 -3.92 -3.51 -25.67
CA LEU A 407 -2.46 -3.52 -25.46
C LEU A 407 -1.91 -4.96 -25.40
N ARG A 408 -2.57 -5.87 -24.70
CA ARG A 408 -2.17 -7.29 -24.65
C ARG A 408 -2.33 -7.98 -26.00
N ASP A 409 -3.39 -7.69 -26.74
CA ASP A 409 -3.58 -8.20 -28.09
C ASP A 409 -2.44 -7.73 -29.01
N LEU A 410 -2.01 -6.47 -28.88
CA LEU A 410 -0.87 -5.91 -29.61
C LEU A 410 0.44 -6.64 -29.26
N VAL A 411 0.71 -6.87 -27.98
CA VAL A 411 1.89 -7.65 -27.52
C VAL A 411 1.87 -9.07 -28.09
N ASN A 412 0.71 -9.71 -28.14
CA ASN A 412 0.56 -11.08 -28.64
C ASN A 412 0.60 -11.18 -30.18
N ALA A 413 0.32 -10.09 -30.90
CA ALA A 413 0.24 -10.07 -32.36
C ALA A 413 1.61 -10.11 -33.06
N ASN A 414 2.71 -9.86 -32.35
CA ASN A 414 4.08 -9.93 -32.90
C ASN A 414 4.31 -9.02 -34.13
N GLY A 415 3.85 -7.77 -34.07
CA GLY A 415 3.96 -6.82 -35.19
C GLY A 415 2.94 -7.01 -36.31
N LEU A 416 1.88 -7.78 -36.07
CA LEU A 416 0.73 -7.92 -36.97
C LEU A 416 -0.51 -7.18 -36.43
N GLY A 417 -0.36 -6.44 -35.33
CA GLY A 417 -1.43 -5.70 -34.70
C GLY A 417 -1.61 -4.31 -35.31
N SER A 418 -2.34 -3.44 -34.61
CA SER A 418 -2.39 -2.02 -34.97
C SER A 418 -2.57 -1.13 -33.76
N TRP A 419 -1.79 -0.05 -33.66
CA TRP A 419 -1.99 0.99 -32.67
C TRP A 419 -3.36 1.68 -32.76
N ASN A 420 -3.99 1.71 -33.94
CA ASN A 420 -5.35 2.26 -34.06
C ASN A 420 -6.37 1.49 -33.21
N ASN A 421 -6.19 0.18 -33.03
CA ASN A 421 -7.07 -0.63 -32.18
C ASN A 421 -6.87 -0.27 -30.70
N VAL A 422 -5.62 -0.08 -30.28
CA VAL A 422 -5.27 0.36 -28.93
C VAL A 422 -5.86 1.74 -28.66
N LEU A 423 -5.60 2.71 -29.54
CA LEU A 423 -6.08 4.08 -29.38
C LEU A 423 -7.60 4.14 -29.37
N GLY A 424 -8.31 3.35 -30.17
CA GLY A 424 -9.77 3.30 -30.19
C GLY A 424 -10.41 2.64 -28.97
N ALA A 425 -9.69 1.73 -28.29
CA ALA A 425 -10.21 0.95 -27.17
C ALA A 425 -10.07 1.65 -25.79
N MET A 426 -9.26 2.70 -25.69
CA MET A 426 -9.02 3.43 -24.45
C MET A 426 -10.32 4.02 -23.87
N MET A 427 -10.50 3.87 -22.56
CA MET A 427 -11.68 4.35 -21.84
C MET A 427 -11.88 5.86 -21.92
N ASP A 428 -10.78 6.61 -21.92
CA ASP A 428 -10.74 8.07 -21.97
C ASP A 428 -11.45 8.64 -23.23
N ASN A 429 -11.46 7.89 -24.34
CA ASN A 429 -12.20 8.30 -25.54
C ASN A 429 -13.71 8.46 -25.32
N THR A 430 -14.29 7.73 -24.36
CA THR A 430 -15.72 7.80 -24.04
C THR A 430 -16.08 9.13 -23.35
N ASP A 431 -15.11 9.83 -22.75
CA ASP A 431 -15.35 11.10 -22.05
C ASP A 431 -15.54 12.28 -23.02
N ASP A 432 -14.45 12.74 -23.62
CA ASP A 432 -14.39 13.91 -24.49
C ASP A 432 -13.70 13.64 -25.84
N GLY A 433 -13.29 12.39 -26.07
CA GLY A 433 -12.60 11.95 -27.29
C GLY A 433 -11.09 12.24 -27.29
N PHE A 434 -10.53 12.71 -26.17
CA PHE A 434 -9.10 12.93 -26.00
C PHE A 434 -8.49 11.88 -25.07
N LEU A 435 -7.19 11.60 -25.26
CA LEU A 435 -6.41 10.73 -24.37
C LEU A 435 -5.64 11.58 -23.34
N ASN A 436 -6.36 12.43 -22.62
CA ASN A 436 -5.82 13.44 -21.70
C ASN A 436 -5.75 12.95 -20.23
N GLY A 437 -6.12 11.70 -19.96
CA GLY A 437 -6.04 11.06 -18.65
C GLY A 437 -7.15 11.50 -17.69
N SER A 438 -8.26 12.04 -18.20
CA SER A 438 -9.40 12.51 -17.40
C SER A 438 -10.03 11.37 -16.57
N ILE A 439 -10.12 10.20 -17.19
CA ILE A 439 -10.72 8.98 -16.66
C ILE A 439 -9.93 7.75 -17.13
N GLY A 440 -10.19 6.63 -16.48
CA GLY A 440 -9.60 5.35 -16.82
C GLY A 440 -8.20 5.18 -16.22
N VAL A 441 -8.08 4.19 -15.35
CA VAL A 441 -6.80 3.76 -14.77
C VAL A 441 -6.12 2.81 -15.74
N ALA A 442 -5.10 3.30 -16.43
CA ALA A 442 -4.42 2.59 -17.49
C ALA A 442 -3.53 1.47 -16.93
N HIS A 443 -3.57 0.30 -17.53
CA HIS A 443 -2.71 -0.84 -17.18
C HIS A 443 -2.52 -1.74 -18.40
N VAL A 444 -1.47 -2.57 -18.41
CA VAL A 444 -1.31 -3.64 -19.42
C VAL A 444 -1.78 -4.97 -18.85
N TYR A 445 -1.35 -5.27 -17.63
CA TYR A 445 -1.57 -6.54 -16.94
C TYR A 445 -2.19 -6.28 -15.55
N SER A 446 -2.86 -7.30 -15.03
CA SER A 446 -3.39 -7.37 -13.65
C SER A 446 -3.31 -8.82 -13.14
N HIS A 447 -3.72 -9.05 -11.90
CA HIS A 447 -3.82 -10.43 -11.38
C HIS A 447 -4.80 -11.32 -12.16
N ASP A 448 -5.85 -10.75 -12.77
CA ASP A 448 -6.80 -11.51 -13.60
C ASP A 448 -6.32 -11.69 -15.03
N ASN A 449 -5.52 -10.76 -15.56
CA ASN A 449 -5.10 -10.74 -16.95
C ASN A 449 -3.59 -10.49 -17.04
N GLY A 450 -2.82 -11.31 -16.34
CA GLY A 450 -1.36 -11.22 -16.24
C GLY A 450 -0.59 -11.59 -17.52
N THR A 451 0.74 -11.54 -17.43
CA THR A 451 1.67 -11.91 -18.51
C THR A 451 1.56 -13.39 -18.90
N THR A 452 1.29 -14.23 -17.91
CA THR A 452 1.17 -15.70 -18.01
C THR A 452 0.30 -16.23 -16.87
N GLY A 453 -0.16 -17.47 -17.00
CA GLY A 453 -1.01 -18.14 -16.00
C GLY A 453 -2.48 -18.19 -16.43
N ASP A 454 -3.21 -19.13 -15.86
CA ASP A 454 -4.60 -19.41 -16.19
C ASP A 454 -5.58 -19.06 -15.06
N GLY A 455 -5.08 -18.80 -13.85
CA GLY A 455 -5.88 -18.58 -12.64
C GLY A 455 -6.08 -19.85 -11.80
N ASN A 456 -5.69 -21.02 -12.30
CA ASN A 456 -5.93 -22.33 -11.67
C ASN A 456 -4.66 -22.97 -11.12
N SER A 457 -3.49 -22.47 -11.50
CA SER A 457 -2.20 -23.04 -11.14
C SER A 457 -1.15 -21.96 -10.93
N TYR A 458 -0.07 -22.32 -10.24
CA TYR A 458 1.06 -21.43 -10.01
C TYR A 458 1.64 -20.94 -11.35
N PRO A 459 1.61 -19.63 -11.64
CA PRO A 459 1.85 -19.15 -12.99
C PRO A 459 3.34 -19.25 -13.35
N PRO A 460 3.71 -19.60 -14.60
CA PRO A 460 5.10 -19.68 -15.02
C PRO A 460 5.74 -18.29 -15.10
N THR A 461 7.06 -18.21 -14.95
CA THR A 461 7.83 -16.97 -15.21
C THR A 461 7.69 -16.57 -16.69
N PRO A 462 7.39 -15.31 -17.01
CA PRO A 462 7.20 -14.86 -18.38
C PRO A 462 8.55 -14.61 -19.07
N THR A 463 8.59 -14.67 -20.40
CA THR A 463 9.72 -14.14 -21.17
C THR A 463 9.72 -12.60 -21.18
N ASN A 464 10.81 -11.97 -21.62
CA ASN A 464 10.86 -10.51 -21.79
C ASN A 464 9.79 -10.03 -22.79
N LYS A 465 9.66 -10.71 -23.93
CA LYS A 465 8.55 -10.52 -24.87
C LYS A 465 7.17 -10.51 -24.24
N GLN A 466 6.84 -11.54 -23.44
CA GLN A 466 5.53 -11.66 -22.78
C GLN A 466 5.25 -10.51 -21.79
N GLN A 467 6.29 -9.81 -21.33
CA GLN A 467 6.14 -8.64 -20.46
C GLN A 467 5.75 -7.37 -21.20
N GLY A 468 5.84 -7.32 -22.54
CA GLY A 468 5.32 -6.20 -23.35
C GLY A 468 5.87 -4.84 -22.92
N TRP A 469 7.19 -4.67 -22.80
CA TRP A 469 7.79 -3.43 -22.27
C TRP A 469 7.46 -2.19 -23.11
N PHE A 470 7.31 -2.32 -24.42
CA PHE A 470 6.88 -1.22 -25.30
C PHE A 470 5.46 -0.73 -24.99
N ALA A 471 4.54 -1.65 -24.63
CA ALA A 471 3.18 -1.29 -24.21
C ALA A 471 3.20 -0.50 -22.89
N HIS A 472 4.10 -0.87 -21.97
CA HIS A 472 4.34 -0.10 -20.74
C HIS A 472 4.97 1.27 -21.01
N ALA A 473 5.86 1.40 -22.00
CA ALA A 473 6.40 2.69 -22.39
C ALA A 473 5.31 3.64 -22.92
N PHE A 474 4.42 3.14 -23.77
CA PHE A 474 3.25 3.90 -24.22
C PHE A 474 2.35 4.31 -23.04
N MET A 475 2.00 3.35 -22.18
CA MET A 475 1.10 3.56 -21.05
C MET A 475 1.66 4.51 -20.00
N LEU A 476 2.90 4.30 -19.55
CA LEU A 476 3.51 5.09 -18.48
C LEU A 476 3.81 6.51 -18.94
N MET A 477 4.13 6.74 -20.21
CA MET A 477 4.47 8.09 -20.66
C MET A 477 3.27 8.93 -21.09
N ARG A 478 2.04 8.39 -21.07
CA ARG A 478 0.80 9.13 -21.37
C ARG A 478 0.19 9.78 -20.10
N PRO A 479 -0.72 10.76 -20.24
CA PRO A 479 -1.43 11.36 -19.10
C PRO A 479 -2.33 10.38 -18.34
N GLY A 480 -2.60 10.68 -17.07
CA GLY A 480 -3.56 9.96 -16.22
C GLY A 480 -2.94 8.94 -15.27
N HIS A 481 -3.79 8.28 -14.48
CA HIS A 481 -3.37 7.23 -13.55
C HIS A 481 -2.94 5.98 -14.31
N SER A 482 -1.83 5.37 -13.91
CA SER A 482 -1.33 4.13 -14.50
C SER A 482 -0.92 3.11 -13.44
N VAL A 483 -1.08 1.82 -13.75
CA VAL A 483 -0.76 0.71 -12.86
C VAL A 483 0.24 -0.23 -13.55
N VAL A 484 1.32 -0.55 -12.82
CA VAL A 484 2.26 -1.62 -13.14
C VAL A 484 1.94 -2.82 -12.27
N TYR A 485 1.77 -4.01 -12.86
CA TYR A 485 1.48 -5.22 -12.09
C TYR A 485 2.74 -6.04 -11.75
N HIS A 486 2.97 -6.29 -10.48
CA HIS A 486 4.02 -7.14 -9.94
C HIS A 486 3.44 -8.26 -9.07
N ASN A 487 3.66 -9.50 -9.52
CA ASN A 487 3.46 -10.69 -8.70
C ASN A 487 4.82 -11.10 -8.13
N ALA A 488 5.00 -10.93 -6.81
CA ALA A 488 6.27 -11.17 -6.13
C ALA A 488 6.56 -12.66 -5.91
N ARG A 489 5.52 -13.51 -5.92
CA ARG A 489 5.61 -14.98 -5.79
C ARG A 489 6.09 -15.49 -4.42
N GLY A 490 5.86 -14.73 -3.36
CA GLY A 490 6.17 -15.08 -1.97
C GLY A 490 5.09 -15.87 -1.23
N ILE A 491 3.89 -16.03 -1.80
CA ILE A 491 2.79 -16.79 -1.17
C ILE A 491 2.76 -18.22 -1.71
N ALA A 492 2.78 -19.19 -0.79
CA ALA A 492 2.61 -20.59 -1.11
C ALA A 492 1.12 -20.96 -1.16
N ARG A 493 0.65 -21.48 -2.30
CA ARG A 493 -0.74 -21.90 -2.51
C ARG A 493 -0.79 -23.35 -2.98
N SER A 494 -1.72 -24.12 -2.44
CA SER A 494 -1.94 -25.54 -2.80
C SER A 494 -3.22 -25.78 -3.61
N GLY A 495 -4.06 -24.76 -3.78
CA GLY A 495 -5.31 -24.81 -4.54
C GLY A 495 -6.07 -23.48 -4.46
N GLY A 496 -7.21 -23.40 -5.15
CA GLY A 496 -8.00 -22.16 -5.26
C GLY A 496 -7.53 -21.27 -6.41
N PHE A 497 -7.88 -19.98 -6.33
CA PHE A 497 -7.46 -18.98 -7.31
C PHE A 497 -5.97 -18.63 -7.16
N PHE A 498 -5.25 -18.65 -8.29
CA PHE A 498 -3.86 -18.20 -8.38
C PHE A 498 -3.80 -16.89 -9.17
N PRO A 499 -3.46 -15.75 -8.54
CA PRO A 499 -3.14 -14.54 -9.26
C PRO A 499 -2.16 -14.81 -10.41
N ARG A 500 -2.49 -14.35 -11.61
CA ARG A 500 -1.62 -14.50 -12.79
C ARG A 500 -0.29 -13.79 -12.58
N GLN A 501 0.70 -14.07 -13.41
CA GLN A 501 2.00 -13.46 -13.27
C GLN A 501 2.01 -12.02 -13.79
N GLY A 502 2.83 -11.17 -13.17
CA GLY A 502 3.06 -9.79 -13.61
C GLY A 502 4.47 -9.60 -14.16
N LEU A 503 4.99 -8.38 -14.05
CA LEU A 503 6.36 -8.01 -14.40
C LEU A 503 7.33 -8.42 -13.28
N PRO A 504 8.25 -9.39 -13.49
CA PRO A 504 9.27 -9.69 -12.50
C PRO A 504 10.17 -8.48 -12.21
N VAL A 505 10.41 -7.63 -13.22
CA VAL A 505 11.34 -6.49 -13.19
C VAL A 505 10.74 -5.18 -12.68
N ALA A 506 9.50 -5.18 -12.15
CA ALA A 506 8.83 -3.96 -11.70
C ALA A 506 9.62 -3.19 -10.63
N LEU A 507 10.42 -3.89 -9.82
CA LEU A 507 11.32 -3.30 -8.81
C LEU A 507 12.79 -3.26 -9.27
N GLY A 508 13.03 -3.27 -10.57
CA GLY A 508 14.36 -3.05 -11.19
C GLY A 508 15.25 -4.28 -11.30
N VAL A 509 14.71 -5.47 -11.03
CA VAL A 509 15.45 -6.75 -11.01
C VAL A 509 14.50 -7.90 -11.37
N ASP A 510 14.97 -8.86 -12.17
CA ASP A 510 14.25 -10.14 -12.34
C ASP A 510 14.46 -11.03 -11.10
N GLY A 511 13.38 -11.53 -10.50
CA GLY A 511 13.46 -12.42 -9.34
C GLY A 511 14.38 -13.64 -9.53
N ASN A 512 14.53 -14.16 -10.75
CA ASN A 512 15.40 -15.31 -11.02
C ASN A 512 16.87 -14.93 -11.27
N ASN A 513 17.20 -13.63 -11.29
CA ASN A 513 18.52 -13.12 -11.62
C ASN A 513 18.99 -12.04 -10.62
N THR A 514 20.29 -12.03 -10.30
CA THR A 514 20.88 -10.94 -9.50
C THR A 514 21.29 -9.73 -10.34
N THR A 515 21.23 -9.81 -11.67
CA THR A 515 21.52 -8.68 -12.56
C THR A 515 20.39 -7.65 -12.51
N PRO A 516 20.69 -6.36 -12.27
CA PRO A 516 19.72 -5.28 -12.41
C PRO A 516 19.12 -5.24 -13.82
N ASN A 517 17.82 -5.03 -13.90
CA ASN A 517 17.11 -4.74 -15.13
C ASN A 517 16.15 -3.57 -14.87
N PRO A 518 16.60 -2.32 -15.10
CA PRO A 518 15.84 -1.13 -14.75
C PRO A 518 14.80 -0.75 -15.80
N VAL A 519 14.47 -1.61 -16.78
CA VAL A 519 13.63 -1.23 -17.93
C VAL A 519 12.28 -0.63 -17.52
N ILE A 520 11.61 -1.19 -16.52
CA ILE A 520 10.34 -0.66 -16.00
C ILE A 520 10.56 0.48 -15.01
N THR A 521 11.51 0.37 -14.08
CA THR A 521 11.78 1.43 -13.09
C THR A 521 12.27 2.72 -13.75
N ASN A 522 13.03 2.63 -14.85
CA ASN A 522 13.43 3.78 -15.65
C ASN A 522 12.20 4.46 -16.27
N LEU A 523 11.24 3.71 -16.84
CA LEU A 523 10.01 4.30 -17.38
C LEU A 523 9.14 4.96 -16.30
N VAL A 524 9.08 4.38 -15.10
CA VAL A 524 8.40 4.98 -13.94
C VAL A 524 9.08 6.30 -13.56
N GLN A 525 10.41 6.33 -13.46
CA GLN A 525 11.18 7.54 -13.17
C GLN A 525 11.00 8.59 -14.28
N LEU A 526 11.05 8.21 -15.55
CA LEU A 526 10.85 9.13 -16.68
C LEU A 526 9.43 9.70 -16.74
N ASN A 527 8.40 8.94 -16.32
CA ASN A 527 7.06 9.49 -16.14
C ASN A 527 7.10 10.64 -15.12
N ASN A 528 7.70 10.42 -13.95
CA ASN A 528 7.79 11.43 -12.89
C ASN A 528 8.65 12.63 -13.31
N GLU A 529 9.71 12.43 -14.10
CA GLU A 529 10.69 13.46 -14.46
C GLU A 529 10.28 14.29 -15.67
N LEU A 530 9.61 13.66 -16.65
CA LEU A 530 9.37 14.21 -17.99
C LEU A 530 7.90 14.13 -18.45
N GLY A 531 7.12 13.19 -17.90
CA GLY A 531 5.77 12.80 -18.36
C GLY A 531 4.67 13.80 -17.99
N ARG A 532 4.85 15.08 -18.33
CA ARG A 532 3.93 16.19 -17.99
C ARG A 532 3.28 16.83 -19.20
N GLY A 533 2.08 17.37 -19.01
CA GLY A 533 1.31 18.08 -20.02
C GLY A 533 0.41 17.15 -20.84
N GLU A 534 -0.24 17.73 -21.83
CA GLU A 534 -1.23 17.06 -22.68
C GLU A 534 -0.58 16.03 -23.61
N TYR A 535 -1.37 15.01 -23.95
CA TYR A 535 -1.03 14.03 -24.97
C TYR A 535 -1.19 14.63 -26.38
N GLN A 536 -0.10 14.69 -27.13
CA GLN A 536 -0.08 15.30 -28.47
C GLN A 536 0.45 14.29 -29.51
N PRO A 537 -0.42 13.52 -30.19
CA PRO A 537 0.02 12.56 -31.20
C PRO A 537 0.69 13.30 -32.37
N ARG A 538 1.89 12.86 -32.74
CA ARG A 538 2.67 13.41 -33.86
C ARG A 538 2.72 12.46 -35.05
N TRP A 539 2.59 11.16 -34.79
CA TRP A 539 2.49 10.13 -35.80
C TRP A 539 1.75 8.91 -35.25
N VAL A 540 0.87 8.32 -36.07
CA VAL A 540 0.23 7.03 -35.80
C VAL A 540 0.15 6.29 -37.12
N ASP A 541 0.67 5.07 -37.18
CA ASP A 541 0.38 4.12 -38.23
C ASP A 541 0.06 2.74 -37.66
N GLY A 542 0.16 1.68 -38.48
CA GLY A 542 -0.07 0.32 -38.02
C GLY A 542 0.86 -0.06 -36.87
N ASP A 543 2.13 0.32 -36.98
CA ASP A 543 3.21 -0.28 -36.22
C ASP A 543 3.86 0.70 -35.24
N VAL A 544 3.94 1.99 -35.65
CA VAL A 544 4.65 3.04 -34.93
C VAL A 544 3.68 4.09 -34.43
N ILE A 545 3.84 4.44 -33.16
CA ILE A 545 3.24 5.62 -32.56
C ILE A 545 4.32 6.58 -32.04
N ILE A 546 4.17 7.86 -32.34
CA ILE A 546 5.01 8.93 -31.81
C ILE A 546 4.10 10.03 -31.27
N TYR A 547 4.31 10.42 -30.02
CA TYR A 547 3.56 11.50 -29.39
C TYR A 547 4.45 12.36 -28.49
N GLU A 548 4.05 13.62 -28.32
CA GLU A 548 4.64 14.52 -27.33
C GLU A 548 3.80 14.56 -26.07
N ARG A 549 4.48 14.86 -24.96
CA ARG A 549 3.86 15.39 -23.75
C ARG A 549 4.16 16.88 -23.71
N SER A 550 3.12 17.71 -23.83
CA SER A 550 3.29 19.16 -24.06
C SER A 550 2.43 20.01 -23.15
N THR A 551 3.03 21.06 -22.60
CA THR A 551 2.37 22.04 -21.75
C THR A 551 1.63 23.06 -22.60
N PRO A 552 0.31 23.28 -22.41
CA PRO A 552 -0.41 24.34 -23.10
C PRO A 552 0.06 25.73 -22.60
N LEU A 553 0.45 26.61 -23.52
CA LEU A 553 0.89 27.98 -23.24
C LEU A 553 -0.24 29.02 -23.43
N GLY A 554 -1.44 28.57 -23.81
CA GLY A 554 -2.57 29.41 -24.20
C GLY A 554 -2.54 29.81 -25.68
N GLY A 555 -3.71 30.19 -26.22
CA GLY A 555 -3.83 30.62 -27.62
C GLY A 555 -3.52 29.54 -28.66
N GLY A 556 -3.55 28.26 -28.29
CA GLY A 556 -3.18 27.12 -29.14
C GLY A 556 -1.67 26.85 -29.23
N ALA A 557 -0.84 27.58 -28.47
CA ALA A 557 0.60 27.32 -28.38
C ALA A 557 0.92 26.26 -27.31
N TYR A 558 2.01 25.52 -27.53
CA TYR A 558 2.46 24.44 -26.66
C TYR A 558 3.98 24.48 -26.47
N SER A 559 4.46 24.04 -25.31
CA SER A 559 5.88 23.72 -25.07
C SER A 559 6.01 22.23 -24.76
N ALA A 560 6.71 21.49 -25.61
CA ALA A 560 6.96 20.07 -25.38
C ALA A 560 7.95 19.84 -24.23
N ASN A 561 7.68 18.78 -23.47
CA ASN A 561 8.53 18.29 -22.37
C ASN A 561 9.33 17.07 -22.82
N CYS A 562 8.66 16.10 -23.45
CA CYS A 562 9.30 14.93 -24.05
C CYS A 562 8.54 14.48 -25.31
N ILE A 563 9.22 13.65 -26.12
CA ILE A 563 8.65 12.94 -27.26
C ILE A 563 8.94 11.45 -27.13
N VAL A 564 7.90 10.64 -27.25
CA VAL A 564 7.94 9.19 -27.04
C VAL A 564 7.67 8.51 -28.37
N GLY A 565 8.47 7.50 -28.70
CA GLY A 565 8.28 6.64 -29.86
C GLY A 565 8.16 5.19 -29.43
N VAL A 566 7.15 4.47 -29.91
CA VAL A 566 6.91 3.07 -29.59
C VAL A 566 6.59 2.30 -30.88
N ASN A 567 7.09 1.07 -30.99
CA ASN A 567 6.98 0.22 -32.17
C ASN A 567 6.60 -1.22 -31.75
N ASP A 568 5.64 -1.85 -32.42
CA ASP A 568 5.22 -3.23 -32.12
C ASP A 568 5.90 -4.29 -33.02
N ARG A 569 6.66 -3.87 -34.05
CA ARG A 569 7.26 -4.78 -35.04
C ARG A 569 8.24 -5.76 -34.42
N PHE A 570 8.18 -7.00 -34.91
CA PHE A 570 8.99 -8.12 -34.42
C PHE A 570 10.05 -8.63 -35.42
N ASP A 571 10.36 -7.83 -36.45
CA ASP A 571 11.49 -8.05 -37.36
C ASP A 571 12.67 -7.10 -37.05
N SER A 572 13.81 -7.34 -37.68
CA SER A 572 15.04 -6.61 -37.43
C SER A 572 14.99 -5.12 -37.83
N GLY A 573 15.65 -4.28 -37.04
CA GLY A 573 16.02 -2.91 -37.40
C GLY A 573 15.23 -1.85 -36.63
N TYR A 574 14.90 -0.76 -37.32
CA TYR A 574 14.18 0.39 -36.77
C TYR A 574 13.23 0.97 -37.80
N ASP A 575 12.29 1.77 -37.33
CA ASP A 575 11.43 2.59 -38.18
C ASP A 575 11.73 4.07 -37.97
N SER A 576 11.86 4.80 -39.08
CA SER A 576 12.19 6.22 -39.08
C SER A 576 10.97 7.05 -39.46
N ARG A 577 10.69 8.11 -38.70
CA ARG A 577 9.65 9.10 -39.02
C ARG A 577 10.21 10.50 -38.79
N THR A 578 9.86 11.43 -39.67
CA THR A 578 10.10 12.86 -39.45
C THR A 578 8.78 13.51 -39.06
N VAL A 579 8.72 14.05 -37.86
CA VAL A 579 7.49 14.59 -37.27
C VAL A 579 7.64 16.07 -36.96
N GLN A 580 6.52 16.79 -37.01
CA GLN A 580 6.45 18.16 -36.48
C GLN A 580 6.49 18.12 -34.96
N THR A 581 7.25 19.03 -34.37
CA THR A 581 7.41 19.12 -32.91
C THR A 581 7.03 20.50 -32.41
N THR A 582 6.71 20.59 -31.11
CA THR A 582 6.49 21.88 -30.43
C THR A 582 7.72 22.36 -29.64
N PHE A 583 8.86 21.70 -29.84
CA PHE A 583 10.14 22.17 -29.34
C PHE A 583 10.66 23.35 -30.19
N PRO A 584 11.36 24.33 -29.60
CA PRO A 584 12.06 25.36 -30.35
C PRO A 584 13.10 24.77 -31.32
N ALA A 585 13.26 25.38 -32.49
CA ALA A 585 14.31 25.01 -33.43
C ALA A 585 15.71 25.09 -32.78
N GLY A 586 16.56 24.11 -33.06
CA GLY A 586 17.89 23.98 -32.45
C GLY A 586 17.91 23.31 -31.07
N THR A 587 16.75 22.99 -30.49
CA THR A 587 16.70 22.21 -29.24
C THR A 587 17.32 20.85 -29.45
N LYS A 588 18.27 20.47 -28.58
CA LYS A 588 18.80 19.11 -28.51
C LYS A 588 17.94 18.26 -27.58
N LEU A 589 17.54 17.09 -28.06
CA LEU A 589 16.77 16.10 -27.33
C LEU A 589 17.63 14.84 -27.15
N PHE A 590 17.77 14.37 -25.92
CA PHE A 590 18.58 13.23 -25.53
C PHE A 590 17.69 12.01 -25.30
N GLU A 591 18.16 10.84 -25.72
CA GLU A 591 17.46 9.56 -25.50
C GLU A 591 17.66 9.11 -24.04
N TYR A 592 16.56 8.86 -23.32
CA TYR A 592 16.58 8.61 -21.88
C TYR A 592 16.22 7.18 -21.48
N THR A 593 15.76 6.35 -22.40
CA THR A 593 15.47 4.93 -22.09
C THR A 593 16.75 4.12 -21.95
N GLY A 594 17.86 4.61 -22.51
CA GLY A 594 19.15 3.93 -22.56
C GLY A 594 19.27 3.00 -23.78
N ASN A 595 18.22 2.89 -24.58
CA ASN A 595 18.15 1.97 -25.72
C ASN A 595 19.09 2.39 -26.86
N ALA A 596 19.34 3.69 -27.06
CA ALA A 596 20.30 4.14 -28.07
C ALA A 596 21.74 3.72 -27.73
N THR A 597 22.09 3.72 -26.44
CA THR A 597 23.45 3.35 -25.98
C THR A 597 23.61 1.86 -25.65
N ASP A 598 22.53 1.08 -25.66
CA ASP A 598 22.56 -0.35 -25.38
C ASP A 598 23.02 -1.12 -26.63
N ALA A 599 24.26 -1.63 -26.60
CA ALA A 599 24.84 -2.37 -27.72
C ALA A 599 24.04 -3.63 -28.15
N THR A 600 23.12 -4.12 -27.32
CA THR A 600 22.21 -5.22 -27.70
C THR A 600 21.06 -4.70 -28.55
N VAL A 601 20.52 -3.53 -28.22
CA VAL A 601 19.42 -2.88 -28.95
C VAL A 601 19.96 -2.24 -30.23
N ASP A 602 21.06 -1.51 -30.11
CA ASP A 602 21.63 -0.71 -31.18
C ASP A 602 23.12 -1.04 -31.44
N PRO A 603 23.43 -2.21 -32.03
CA PRO A 603 24.80 -2.63 -32.30
C PRO A 603 25.52 -1.78 -33.37
N ASN A 604 24.78 -0.98 -34.15
CA ASN A 604 25.30 -0.22 -35.29
C ASN A 604 25.23 1.29 -35.09
N ASN A 605 24.79 1.76 -33.92
CA ASN A 605 24.55 3.18 -33.63
C ASN A 605 23.54 3.82 -34.61
N ASP A 606 22.51 3.04 -34.94
CA ASP A 606 21.40 3.39 -35.82
C ASP A 606 20.34 4.25 -35.11
N ILE A 607 20.11 4.07 -33.82
CA ILE A 607 19.23 4.88 -33.01
C ILE A 607 20.00 6.13 -32.56
N PHE A 608 19.34 7.29 -32.53
CA PHE A 608 20.03 8.52 -32.19
C PHE A 608 20.21 8.66 -30.68
N ASP A 609 21.43 8.90 -30.20
CA ASP A 609 21.64 9.33 -28.80
C ASP A 609 21.08 10.73 -28.56
N THR A 610 21.13 11.56 -29.60
CA THR A 610 20.70 12.96 -29.56
C THR A 610 20.10 13.37 -30.90
N ILE A 611 18.95 14.04 -30.85
CA ILE A 611 18.28 14.65 -32.00
C ILE A 611 18.35 16.17 -31.84
N THR A 612 18.61 16.90 -32.93
CA THR A 612 18.47 18.36 -32.95
C THR A 612 17.23 18.74 -33.76
N VAL A 613 16.33 19.52 -33.15
CA VAL A 613 15.12 20.01 -33.82
C VAL A 613 15.53 20.94 -34.96
N ALA A 614 15.05 20.65 -36.17
CA ALA A 614 15.42 21.40 -37.36
C ALA A 614 14.79 22.82 -37.38
N ALA A 615 15.29 23.68 -38.27
CA ALA A 615 14.83 25.07 -38.39
C ALA A 615 13.32 25.22 -38.70
N ASN A 616 12.72 24.21 -39.33
CA ASN A 616 11.30 24.12 -39.63
C ASN A 616 10.46 23.46 -38.51
N GLY A 617 11.05 23.21 -37.34
CA GLY A 617 10.37 22.58 -36.20
C GLY A 617 10.24 21.06 -36.27
N THR A 618 10.83 20.39 -37.27
CA THR A 618 10.75 18.92 -37.37
C THR A 618 11.88 18.21 -36.63
N ALA A 619 11.60 17.00 -36.14
CA ALA A 619 12.59 16.05 -35.63
C ALA A 619 12.45 14.71 -36.34
N THR A 620 13.57 14.07 -36.70
CA THR A 620 13.58 12.70 -37.21
C THR A 620 13.86 11.75 -36.07
N ILE A 621 12.94 10.83 -35.82
CA ILE A 621 13.01 9.83 -34.75
C ILE A 621 13.17 8.46 -35.38
N ARG A 622 14.09 7.68 -34.85
CA ARG A 622 14.25 6.25 -35.16
C ARG A 622 13.81 5.46 -33.95
N VAL A 623 12.74 4.70 -34.11
CA VAL A 623 12.19 3.83 -33.05
C VAL A 623 12.68 2.41 -33.33
N PRO A 624 13.43 1.78 -32.42
CA PRO A 624 13.90 0.40 -32.61
C PRO A 624 12.70 -0.54 -32.73
N ARG A 625 12.86 -1.61 -33.52
CA ARG A 625 11.94 -2.76 -33.52
C ARG A 625 12.31 -3.70 -32.37
N ASN A 626 11.63 -4.84 -32.21
CA ASN A 626 11.96 -5.78 -31.12
C ASN A 626 13.21 -6.62 -31.37
N LEU A 627 13.70 -6.67 -32.61
CA LEU A 627 14.95 -7.31 -33.00
C LEU A 627 15.93 -6.26 -33.52
N ASN A 628 17.20 -6.38 -33.13
CA ASN A 628 18.24 -5.52 -33.66
C ASN A 628 18.59 -5.87 -35.13
N ALA A 629 19.48 -5.09 -35.74
CA ALA A 629 19.92 -5.27 -37.13
C ALA A 629 20.54 -6.65 -37.43
N ASN A 630 21.02 -7.37 -36.42
CA ASN A 630 21.61 -8.71 -36.52
C ASN A 630 20.61 -9.85 -36.19
N GLY A 631 19.34 -9.53 -35.93
CA GLY A 631 18.31 -10.51 -35.59
C GLY A 631 18.31 -10.96 -34.13
N VAL A 632 18.97 -10.23 -33.22
CA VAL A 632 18.93 -10.52 -31.78
C VAL A 632 17.71 -9.84 -31.17
N GLU A 633 16.85 -10.63 -30.50
CA GLU A 633 15.67 -10.17 -29.77
C GLU A 633 16.09 -9.43 -28.49
N HIS A 634 15.53 -8.23 -28.28
CA HIS A 634 15.79 -7.41 -27.10
C HIS A 634 14.53 -6.84 -26.44
N ASP A 635 13.36 -6.86 -27.12
CA ASP A 635 12.04 -6.46 -26.59
C ASP A 635 11.91 -4.98 -26.14
N LYS A 636 12.92 -4.16 -26.46
CA LYS A 636 13.00 -2.73 -26.11
C LYS A 636 12.68 -1.85 -27.33
N SER A 637 11.51 -2.02 -27.91
CA SER A 637 11.07 -1.32 -29.13
C SER A 637 10.45 0.07 -28.86
N PHE A 638 11.14 0.88 -28.06
CA PHE A 638 10.68 2.20 -27.65
C PHE A 638 11.83 3.16 -27.35
N VAL A 639 11.55 4.47 -27.37
CA VAL A 639 12.51 5.54 -27.07
C VAL A 639 11.77 6.72 -26.42
N VAL A 640 12.46 7.46 -25.55
CA VAL A 640 11.96 8.70 -24.96
C VAL A 640 13.04 9.75 -25.12
N TYR A 641 12.74 10.81 -25.87
CA TYR A 641 13.63 11.94 -26.06
C TYR A 641 13.12 13.17 -25.34
N ALA A 642 14.01 13.91 -24.67
CA ALA A 642 13.68 15.16 -24.00
C ALA A 642 14.88 16.13 -23.97
N PRO A 643 14.68 17.43 -23.75
CA PRO A 643 15.78 18.33 -23.43
C PRO A 643 16.57 17.83 -22.22
N ALA A 644 17.87 18.11 -22.17
CA ALA A 644 18.75 17.61 -21.12
C ALA A 644 18.27 17.98 -19.70
N ILE A 645 17.83 17.00 -18.90
CA ILE A 645 17.64 17.20 -17.45
C ILE A 645 18.97 17.10 -16.69
N PRO A 646 19.11 17.71 -15.50
CA PRO A 646 20.35 17.68 -14.75
C PRO A 646 20.87 16.25 -14.50
N SER A 647 22.19 16.12 -14.46
CA SER A 647 22.89 14.89 -14.04
C SER A 647 23.60 15.15 -12.72
N GLY A 648 23.97 14.12 -11.97
CA GLY A 648 24.66 14.32 -10.70
C GLY A 648 24.75 13.09 -9.83
N SER A 649 25.16 13.30 -8.58
CA SER A 649 25.23 12.28 -7.54
C SER A 649 24.71 12.83 -6.22
N LEU A 650 23.87 12.04 -5.55
CA LEU A 650 23.40 12.28 -4.19
C LEU A 650 24.29 11.52 -3.19
N ALA A 651 24.71 12.18 -2.12
CA ALA A 651 25.49 11.61 -1.04
C ALA A 651 24.89 11.98 0.32
N ILE A 652 25.01 11.04 1.27
CA ILE A 652 24.62 11.23 2.67
C ILE A 652 25.89 11.37 3.50
N GLY A 653 26.21 12.59 3.90
CA GLY A 653 27.35 12.90 4.76
C GLY A 653 27.07 12.50 6.20
N GLY A 654 28.08 12.01 6.92
CA GLY A 654 27.92 11.54 8.31
C GLY A 654 27.53 10.07 8.46
N SER A 655 27.28 9.34 7.36
CA SER A 655 27.13 7.88 7.39
C SER A 655 28.49 7.18 7.35
N ALA A 656 28.80 6.34 8.33
CA ALA A 656 30.08 5.63 8.41
C ALA A 656 30.06 4.23 7.75
N THR A 657 28.89 3.59 7.76
CA THR A 657 28.65 2.23 7.26
C THR A 657 27.31 2.17 6.55
N SER A 658 26.98 1.02 5.98
CA SER A 658 25.69 0.78 5.33
C SER A 658 25.20 -0.64 5.60
N ILE A 659 23.89 -0.83 5.71
CA ILE A 659 23.27 -2.14 5.63
C ILE A 659 23.44 -2.63 4.19
N ALA A 660 24.24 -3.68 3.99
CA ALA A 660 24.51 -4.26 2.68
C ALA A 660 23.24 -4.80 2.01
N PRO A 661 23.18 -4.88 0.68
CA PRO A 661 22.11 -5.60 -0.02
C PRO A 661 21.98 -7.04 0.48
N ASP A 662 20.78 -7.60 0.43
CA ASP A 662 20.57 -8.98 0.83
C ASP A 662 21.30 -9.96 -0.10
N PRO A 663 21.90 -11.03 0.44
CA PRO A 663 22.60 -12.01 -0.38
C PRO A 663 21.63 -12.82 -1.25
N ALA A 664 22.16 -13.44 -2.31
CA ALA A 664 21.37 -14.26 -3.25
C ALA A 664 20.67 -15.47 -2.58
N SER A 665 21.10 -15.88 -1.38
CA SER A 665 20.46 -16.91 -0.57
C SER A 665 19.11 -16.49 -0.01
N VAL A 666 18.85 -15.18 0.11
CA VAL A 666 17.53 -14.66 0.47
C VAL A 666 16.60 -14.85 -0.72
N PRO A 667 15.41 -15.43 -0.56
CA PRO A 667 14.50 -15.66 -1.68
C PRO A 667 14.11 -14.37 -2.41
N PRO A 668 13.89 -14.42 -3.74
CA PRO A 668 13.73 -13.21 -4.56
C PRO A 668 12.61 -12.26 -4.11
N TRP A 669 11.50 -12.80 -3.65
CA TRP A 669 10.33 -12.02 -3.24
C TRP A 669 10.57 -11.11 -2.03
N ARG A 670 11.55 -11.47 -1.19
CA ARG A 670 11.92 -10.74 0.04
C ARG A 670 13.34 -10.15 0.03
N ARG A 671 14.03 -10.18 -1.11
CA ARG A 671 15.43 -9.76 -1.22
C ARG A 671 15.53 -8.26 -1.50
N ARG A 672 15.97 -7.48 -0.51
CA ARG A 672 16.34 -6.06 -0.69
C ARG A 672 17.62 -5.96 -1.53
N ARG A 673 17.64 -5.08 -2.51
CA ARG A 673 18.72 -4.99 -3.51
C ARG A 673 19.65 -3.80 -3.31
N ASN A 674 19.19 -2.80 -2.59
CA ASN A 674 19.91 -1.55 -2.40
C ASN A 674 20.61 -1.50 -1.05
N ALA A 675 21.85 -1.02 -1.03
CA ALA A 675 22.55 -0.71 0.22
C ALA A 675 21.89 0.51 0.88
N VAL A 676 21.87 0.54 2.21
CA VAL A 676 21.23 1.62 2.98
C VAL A 676 22.27 2.23 3.93
N PRO A 677 22.71 3.49 3.73
CA PRO A 677 23.63 4.17 4.64
C PRO A 677 23.07 4.24 6.07
N ILE A 678 23.93 4.04 7.06
CA ILE A 678 23.58 4.10 8.49
C ILE A 678 24.02 5.45 9.06
N VAL A 679 23.09 6.16 9.69
CA VAL A 679 23.32 7.43 10.42
C VAL A 679 23.26 7.16 11.92
N THR A 680 24.38 7.33 12.62
CA THR A 680 24.47 7.13 14.08
C THR A 680 24.67 8.41 14.88
N GLY A 681 25.02 9.52 14.22
CA GLY A 681 25.21 10.82 14.86
C GLY A 681 23.91 11.60 15.01
N ASP A 682 23.95 12.69 15.79
CA ASP A 682 22.83 13.62 15.99
C ASP A 682 22.52 14.49 14.77
N SER A 683 23.37 14.43 13.74
CA SER A 683 23.17 15.14 12.48
C SER A 683 23.79 14.39 11.32
N PHE A 684 23.21 14.55 10.14
CA PHE A 684 23.79 14.13 8.87
C PHE A 684 23.60 15.20 7.81
N GLU A 685 24.23 15.06 6.65
CA GLU A 685 24.12 16.02 5.55
C GLU A 685 23.56 15.36 4.30
N ILE A 686 22.58 16.00 3.68
CA ILE A 686 22.15 15.68 2.32
C ILE A 686 22.99 16.56 1.39
N GLN A 687 23.79 15.94 0.51
CA GLN A 687 24.56 16.66 -0.51
C GLN A 687 24.23 16.16 -1.91
N LEU A 688 23.71 17.05 -2.75
CA LEU A 688 23.58 16.85 -4.18
C LEU A 688 24.68 17.64 -4.91
N THR A 689 25.46 16.95 -5.73
CA THR A 689 26.38 17.57 -6.69
C THR A 689 25.86 17.34 -8.11
N THR A 690 25.52 18.42 -8.82
CA THR A 690 24.99 18.36 -10.20
C THR A 690 26.05 18.68 -11.24
N THR A 691 25.86 18.18 -12.45
CA THR A 691 26.56 18.57 -13.68
C THR A 691 25.54 18.95 -14.75
N ASN A 692 25.98 19.70 -15.76
CA ASN A 692 25.13 19.99 -16.91
C ASN A 692 24.70 18.68 -17.58
N GLY A 693 23.39 18.54 -17.83
CA GLY A 693 22.83 17.36 -18.45
C GLY A 693 23.21 17.18 -19.93
N ASP A 694 23.55 18.28 -20.63
CA ASP A 694 24.13 18.22 -21.97
C ASP A 694 25.67 18.22 -21.86
N PRO A 695 26.34 17.07 -22.08
CA PRO A 695 27.80 16.98 -21.96
C PRO A 695 28.55 17.81 -23.02
N THR A 696 27.84 18.28 -24.05
CA THR A 696 28.37 19.13 -25.12
C THR A 696 27.97 20.60 -24.98
N ALA A 697 27.34 20.98 -23.86
CA ALA A 697 26.96 22.35 -23.59
C ALA A 697 28.19 23.25 -23.44
N VAL A 698 28.16 24.41 -24.09
CA VAL A 698 29.21 25.43 -23.99
C VAL A 698 28.97 26.44 -22.87
N ASN A 699 27.78 26.39 -22.25
CA ASN A 699 27.36 27.24 -21.14
C ASN A 699 26.28 26.52 -20.31
N ASN A 700 25.91 27.13 -19.18
CA ASN A 700 24.93 26.57 -18.25
C ASN A 700 23.51 27.18 -18.41
N ASN A 701 23.18 27.75 -19.56
CA ASN A 701 21.90 28.45 -19.76
C ASN A 701 20.66 27.56 -19.58
N ASN A 702 20.84 26.24 -19.71
CA ASN A 702 19.77 25.27 -19.48
C ASN A 702 20.15 24.17 -18.47
N ALA A 703 21.15 24.45 -17.63
CA ALA A 703 21.56 23.54 -16.57
C ALA A 703 20.58 23.62 -15.38
N ASP A 704 20.93 23.02 -14.24
CA ASP A 704 20.11 23.14 -13.05
C ASP A 704 20.05 24.58 -12.52
N ASP A 705 18.84 25.07 -12.21
CA ASP A 705 18.63 26.38 -11.59
C ASP A 705 18.09 26.30 -10.16
N ASN A 706 17.55 25.14 -9.78
CA ASN A 706 17.07 24.85 -8.44
C ASN A 706 17.22 23.37 -8.09
N ALA A 707 17.28 23.10 -6.79
CA ALA A 707 17.03 21.77 -6.24
C ALA A 707 16.19 21.87 -4.97
N LEU A 708 15.40 20.84 -4.70
CA LEU A 708 14.56 20.70 -3.52
C LEU A 708 14.77 19.30 -2.93
N PHE A 709 14.62 19.14 -1.61
CA PHE A 709 14.72 17.82 -0.96
C PHE A 709 13.48 17.51 -0.13
N ARG A 710 13.18 16.23 0.04
CA ARG A 710 12.15 15.73 0.94
C ARG A 710 12.71 14.59 1.76
N ILE A 711 12.42 14.61 3.06
CA ILE A 711 12.63 13.46 3.95
C ILE A 711 11.25 12.90 4.27
N ASP A 712 11.13 11.59 4.15
CA ASP A 712 9.93 10.81 4.33
C ASP A 712 8.74 11.37 3.51
N GLY A 713 7.55 11.42 4.10
CA GLY A 713 6.35 12.01 3.50
C GLY A 713 6.42 13.53 3.32
N GLY A 714 7.46 14.20 3.84
CA GLY A 714 7.62 15.66 3.80
C GLY A 714 6.81 16.40 4.87
N PHE A 715 6.44 17.65 4.57
CA PHE A 715 5.58 18.50 5.42
C PHE A 715 6.14 18.77 6.83
N THR A 716 7.45 18.68 6.98
CA THR A 716 8.20 19.01 8.18
C THR A 716 9.33 19.95 7.78
N ASP A 717 9.57 20.98 8.59
CA ASP A 717 10.62 21.98 8.38
C ASP A 717 12.01 21.37 8.65
N TRP A 718 12.52 20.64 7.65
CA TRP A 718 13.81 19.97 7.74
C TRP A 718 15.01 20.88 7.48
N ASN A 719 14.78 22.09 6.96
CA ASN A 719 15.84 23.05 6.71
C ASN A 719 16.00 24.09 7.83
N GLY A 720 15.08 24.12 8.79
CA GLY A 720 15.12 24.93 10.00
C GLY A 720 14.79 26.40 9.77
N ASN A 721 14.04 26.72 8.70
CA ASN A 721 13.72 28.10 8.34
C ASN A 721 12.46 28.66 9.04
N GLY A 722 11.75 27.80 9.78
CA GLY A 722 10.55 28.11 10.55
C GLY A 722 9.23 27.77 9.85
N SER A 723 9.25 27.17 8.66
CA SER A 723 8.05 26.79 7.90
C SER A 723 8.32 25.68 6.88
N VAL A 724 7.26 24.98 6.45
CA VAL A 724 7.32 24.10 5.28
C VAL A 724 7.36 24.95 4.01
N ASP A 725 8.31 24.69 3.13
CA ASP A 725 8.57 25.54 1.96
C ASP A 725 7.60 25.30 0.80
N VAL A 726 7.30 24.02 0.51
CA VAL A 726 6.40 23.65 -0.59
C VAL A 726 5.17 22.96 -0.03
N GLY A 727 4.05 23.68 -0.02
CA GLY A 727 2.77 23.18 0.49
C GLY A 727 2.15 22.06 -0.35
N TYR A 728 1.14 21.38 0.22
CA TYR A 728 0.47 20.22 -0.39
C TYR A 728 -0.20 20.52 -1.73
N GLN A 729 -0.62 21.77 -1.95
CA GLN A 729 -1.30 22.20 -3.18
C GLN A 729 -0.34 22.39 -4.36
N ASN A 730 0.97 22.21 -4.16
CA ASN A 730 1.91 22.21 -5.27
C ASN A 730 1.80 20.90 -6.05
N ASP A 731 1.54 20.99 -7.35
CA ASP A 731 1.27 19.80 -8.17
C ASP A 731 2.52 18.95 -8.48
N VAL A 732 3.74 19.46 -8.21
CA VAL A 732 5.00 18.89 -8.69
C VAL A 732 5.89 18.36 -7.57
N ALA A 733 6.07 19.15 -6.51
CA ALA A 733 6.99 18.86 -5.41
C ALA A 733 6.35 19.10 -4.03
N PRO A 734 5.13 18.60 -3.76
CA PRO A 734 4.46 18.85 -2.48
C PRO A 734 5.27 18.25 -1.31
N GLY A 735 5.42 19.03 -0.25
CA GLY A 735 6.13 18.64 0.98
C GLY A 735 7.65 18.68 0.88
N TYR A 736 8.22 19.20 -0.21
CA TYR A 736 9.66 19.40 -0.37
C TYR A 736 10.13 20.71 0.27
N GLU A 737 11.40 20.74 0.63
CA GLU A 737 12.12 21.82 1.31
C GLU A 737 13.24 22.39 0.43
N ASN A 738 13.55 23.68 0.60
CA ASN A 738 14.71 24.31 -0.03
C ASN A 738 16.00 23.96 0.71
N PHE A 739 17.10 23.87 -0.03
CA PHE A 739 18.44 23.83 0.55
C PHE A 739 18.84 25.21 1.07
N VAL A 740 19.07 25.34 2.38
CA VAL A 740 19.49 26.61 3.02
C VAL A 740 20.95 26.59 3.49
N THR A 741 21.54 25.42 3.78
CA THR A 741 22.96 25.34 4.18
C THR A 741 23.89 25.75 3.03
N GLN A 742 23.67 25.22 1.82
CA GLN A 742 24.34 25.68 0.60
C GLN A 742 23.43 25.48 -0.60
N ARG A 743 23.29 26.51 -1.44
CA ARG A 743 22.55 26.48 -2.70
C ARG A 743 23.36 27.17 -3.81
N GLN A 744 24.00 26.38 -4.66
CA GLN A 744 24.84 26.85 -5.75
C GLN A 744 24.43 26.17 -7.08
N PRO A 745 23.43 26.72 -7.80
CA PRO A 745 23.02 26.19 -9.10
C PRO A 745 24.08 26.39 -10.19
N LEU A 746 23.97 25.61 -11.27
CA LEU A 746 24.77 25.82 -12.48
C LEU A 746 24.25 26.97 -13.34
N TYR A 747 22.93 27.15 -13.43
CA TYR A 747 22.31 28.19 -14.25
C TYR A 747 22.86 29.59 -13.93
N ASN A 748 23.14 30.38 -14.98
CA ASN A 748 23.80 31.68 -14.89
C ASN A 748 25.16 31.70 -14.16
N SER A 749 25.85 30.56 -14.09
CA SER A 749 27.22 30.46 -13.56
C SER A 749 28.21 29.90 -14.58
N SER A 750 29.50 30.11 -14.33
CA SER A 750 30.61 29.45 -15.05
C SER A 750 31.13 28.21 -14.32
N ASN A 751 30.41 27.71 -13.31
CA ASN A 751 30.83 26.54 -12.55
C ASN A 751 30.72 25.28 -13.40
N THR A 752 31.58 24.31 -13.13
CA THR A 752 31.51 22.97 -13.75
C THR A 752 30.58 22.02 -12.98
N GLN A 753 30.26 22.35 -11.73
CA GLN A 753 29.35 21.59 -10.87
C GLN A 753 28.42 22.54 -10.09
N GLY A 754 27.16 22.12 -9.91
CA GLY A 754 26.25 22.71 -8.94
C GLY A 754 26.35 21.95 -7.62
N ILE A 755 26.12 22.65 -6.51
CA ILE A 755 26.23 22.09 -5.16
C ILE A 755 25.04 22.54 -4.31
N TYR A 756 24.31 21.57 -3.79
CA TYR A 756 23.22 21.76 -2.83
C TYR A 756 23.52 20.93 -1.59
N ARG A 757 23.55 21.57 -0.41
CA ARG A 757 23.79 20.90 0.88
C ARG A 757 22.75 21.32 1.89
N GLN A 758 22.29 20.37 2.67
CA GLN A 758 21.44 20.61 3.82
C GLN A 758 21.90 19.76 4.99
N THR A 759 22.20 20.40 6.12
CA THR A 759 22.40 19.70 7.39
C THR A 759 21.06 19.39 8.01
N ILE A 760 20.86 18.13 8.42
CA ILE A 760 19.64 17.61 9.05
C ILE A 760 19.94 17.29 10.50
N ASP A 761 19.06 17.73 11.39
CA ASP A 761 19.04 17.32 12.79
C ASP A 761 18.42 15.92 12.90
N ALA A 762 19.27 14.90 13.01
CA ALA A 762 18.84 13.51 13.12
C ALA A 762 18.17 13.23 14.48
N SER A 763 18.24 14.16 15.44
CA SER A 763 17.59 13.98 16.73
C SER A 763 16.06 14.07 16.70
N GLN A 764 15.53 14.60 15.60
CA GLN A 764 14.10 14.72 15.33
C GLN A 764 13.54 13.53 14.54
N LEU A 765 14.41 12.62 14.09
CA LEU A 765 14.03 11.37 13.44
C LEU A 765 14.00 10.24 14.47
N ASP A 766 12.99 9.38 14.38
CA ASP A 766 12.97 8.12 15.11
C ASP A 766 13.99 7.13 14.51
N ASP A 767 14.36 6.09 15.25
CA ASP A 767 15.25 5.07 14.68
C ASP A 767 14.51 4.22 13.63
N GLY A 768 15.28 3.68 12.69
CA GLY A 768 14.81 2.83 11.60
C GLY A 768 14.99 3.45 10.22
N MET A 769 14.20 2.98 9.26
CA MET A 769 14.30 3.40 7.86
C MET A 769 13.67 4.77 7.65
N HIS A 770 14.33 5.60 6.83
CA HIS A 770 13.85 6.89 6.33
C HIS A 770 14.17 7.04 4.84
N TYR A 771 13.41 7.87 4.15
CA TYR A 771 13.44 7.99 2.70
C TYR A 771 13.77 9.41 2.27
N ILE A 772 14.78 9.59 1.43
CA ILE A 772 15.24 10.89 0.97
C ILE A 772 15.08 10.99 -0.54
N SER A 773 14.33 11.99 -0.99
CA SER A 773 14.24 12.37 -2.40
C SER A 773 14.80 13.77 -2.61
N VAL A 774 15.54 13.98 -3.69
CA VAL A 774 16.05 15.28 -4.10
C VAL A 774 15.73 15.51 -5.58
N LEU A 775 15.00 16.59 -5.89
CA LEU A 775 14.69 17.00 -7.25
C LEU A 775 15.69 18.06 -7.70
N ALA A 776 16.32 17.88 -8.86
CA ALA A 776 17.16 18.87 -9.51
C ALA A 776 16.48 19.37 -10.78
N PHE A 777 16.01 20.61 -10.77
CA PHE A 777 15.22 21.20 -11.84
C PHE A 777 16.10 21.74 -12.95
N ARG A 778 15.78 21.38 -14.20
CA ARG A 778 16.32 22.07 -15.37
C ARG A 778 15.73 23.47 -15.42
N HIS A 779 16.55 24.46 -15.78
CA HIS A 779 16.02 25.77 -16.12
C HIS A 779 14.99 25.72 -17.27
N ARG A 780 13.82 26.32 -17.04
CA ARG A 780 12.68 26.42 -17.96
C ARG A 780 12.15 27.87 -17.97
N ASN A 781 11.48 28.27 -19.04
CA ASN A 781 10.79 29.56 -19.07
C ASN A 781 9.56 29.53 -18.16
N ALA A 782 9.12 30.69 -17.68
CA ALA A 782 8.09 30.81 -16.62
C ALA A 782 6.74 30.10 -16.91
N ASN A 783 6.38 29.88 -18.18
CA ASN A 783 5.10 29.25 -18.57
C ASN A 783 5.27 27.79 -19.01
N GLU A 784 6.46 27.23 -18.90
CA GLU A 784 6.73 25.85 -19.28
C GLU A 784 6.65 24.94 -18.05
N ALA A 785 6.16 23.70 -18.22
CA ALA A 785 6.19 22.75 -17.11
C ALA A 785 7.64 22.44 -16.69
N PRO A 786 7.87 22.23 -15.38
CA PRO A 786 9.16 21.83 -14.89
C PRO A 786 9.52 20.44 -15.39
N ILE A 787 10.78 20.25 -15.75
CA ILE A 787 11.39 18.93 -15.94
C ILE A 787 12.63 18.87 -15.06
N PHE A 788 12.86 17.71 -14.46
CA PHE A 788 13.89 17.55 -13.44
C PHE A 788 14.47 16.16 -13.49
N ARG A 789 15.58 15.98 -12.78
CA ARG A 789 16.08 14.66 -12.39
C ARG A 789 15.76 14.45 -10.93
N GLU A 790 15.26 13.27 -10.58
CA GLU A 790 15.06 12.89 -9.20
C GLU A 790 16.16 11.94 -8.72
N PHE A 791 16.70 12.21 -7.54
CA PHE A 791 17.67 11.37 -6.86
C PHE A 791 17.04 10.84 -5.58
N ARG A 792 17.03 9.52 -5.41
CA ARG A 792 16.42 8.86 -4.26
C ARG A 792 17.46 8.04 -3.50
N THR A 793 17.35 8.01 -2.18
CA THR A 793 18.11 7.10 -1.32
C THR A 793 17.32 6.84 -0.05
N ALA A 794 17.43 5.62 0.50
CA ALA A 794 16.93 5.32 1.84
C ALA A 794 18.11 5.40 2.82
N VAL A 795 17.87 5.80 4.06
CA VAL A 795 18.86 5.84 5.14
C VAL A 795 18.31 5.14 6.37
N TYR A 796 19.18 4.52 7.15
CA TYR A 796 18.82 3.88 8.41
C TYR A 796 19.36 4.73 9.58
N VAL A 797 18.47 5.36 10.34
CA VAL A 797 18.83 6.11 11.55
C VAL A 797 18.96 5.11 12.70
N ASP A 798 20.13 5.08 13.35
CA ASP A 798 20.47 4.13 14.41
C ASP A 798 21.13 4.88 15.57
N ARG A 799 20.32 5.56 16.39
CA ARG A 799 20.79 6.42 17.49
C ARG A 799 20.57 5.80 18.87
N ALA A 800 19.60 4.92 19.05
CA ALA A 800 19.34 4.18 20.27
C ALA A 800 19.70 2.69 20.12
N ASN A 801 19.62 1.95 21.23
CA ASN A 801 19.72 0.49 21.19
C ASN A 801 18.33 -0.10 20.90
N PRO A 802 18.24 -1.27 20.24
CA PRO A 802 16.97 -1.98 20.13
C PRO A 802 16.40 -2.29 21.52
N GLN A 803 15.07 -2.31 21.61
CA GLN A 803 14.36 -2.57 22.84
C GLN A 803 13.53 -3.84 22.72
N ALA A 804 13.78 -4.79 23.62
CA ALA A 804 13.03 -6.03 23.71
C ALA A 804 12.97 -6.51 25.17
N THR A 805 11.95 -7.29 25.50
CA THR A 805 11.76 -7.88 26.82
C THR A 805 11.16 -9.28 26.72
N MET A 806 11.48 -10.16 27.67
CA MET A 806 10.77 -11.43 27.84
C MET A 806 9.47 -11.18 28.63
N ILE A 807 8.40 -11.89 28.29
CA ILE A 807 7.06 -11.69 28.90
C ILE A 807 6.49 -12.96 29.54
N ASN A 808 7.32 -13.96 29.80
CA ASN A 808 6.86 -15.24 30.33
C ASN A 808 6.68 -15.26 31.85
N PRO A 809 5.69 -16.01 32.36
CA PRO A 809 5.52 -16.23 33.80
C PRO A 809 6.58 -17.18 34.37
N SER A 810 7.01 -16.89 35.60
CA SER A 810 7.81 -17.72 36.48
C SER A 810 7.15 -17.67 37.88
N PRO A 811 7.16 -18.76 38.68
CA PRO A 811 7.74 -20.08 38.41
C PRO A 811 6.90 -20.94 37.45
N LEU A 812 7.54 -21.88 36.78
CA LEU A 812 6.93 -22.94 35.97
C LEU A 812 6.61 -24.17 36.83
N PRO A 813 5.59 -24.99 36.49
CA PRO A 813 5.26 -26.19 37.25
C PRO A 813 6.45 -27.16 37.41
N LEU A 814 6.58 -27.79 38.58
CA LEU A 814 7.61 -28.81 38.82
C LEU A 814 7.54 -29.92 37.77
N GLY A 815 8.69 -30.34 37.25
CA GLY A 815 8.78 -31.35 36.19
C GLY A 815 8.67 -30.79 34.77
N THR A 816 8.54 -29.47 34.60
CA THR A 816 8.63 -28.82 33.28
C THR A 816 10.04 -28.93 32.72
N VAL A 817 10.22 -29.73 31.66
CA VAL A 817 11.51 -29.92 30.96
C VAL A 817 11.63 -29.13 29.66
N GLN A 818 10.51 -28.58 29.17
CA GLN A 818 10.44 -27.71 27.99
C GLN A 818 9.32 -26.70 28.16
N TYR A 819 9.50 -25.49 27.63
CA TYR A 819 8.50 -24.42 27.69
C TYR A 819 8.64 -23.48 26.50
N GLN A 820 7.52 -22.93 26.01
CA GLN A 820 7.52 -21.91 24.97
C GLN A 820 7.68 -20.52 25.60
N PHE A 821 8.87 -19.96 25.47
CA PHE A 821 9.15 -18.60 25.89
C PHE A 821 8.71 -17.61 24.82
N SER A 822 8.24 -16.45 25.24
CA SER A 822 7.74 -15.35 24.44
C SER A 822 8.50 -14.07 24.81
N ALA A 823 8.87 -13.32 23.78
CA ALA A 823 9.51 -12.03 23.91
C ALA A 823 8.75 -11.00 23.08
N LYS A 824 8.80 -9.75 23.53
CA LYS A 824 8.19 -8.62 22.85
C LYS A 824 9.27 -7.64 22.43
N ALA A 825 9.30 -7.30 21.16
CA ALA A 825 9.99 -6.12 20.65
C ALA A 825 9.19 -4.88 21.08
N LEU A 826 9.86 -3.88 21.63
CA LEU A 826 9.25 -2.67 22.16
C LEU A 826 9.42 -1.48 21.20
N ASP A 827 10.24 -1.65 20.16
CA ASP A 827 10.37 -0.74 19.04
C ASP A 827 10.27 -1.50 17.72
N ARG A 828 10.24 -0.73 16.62
CA ARG A 828 10.14 -1.25 15.26
C ARG A 828 11.48 -1.73 14.69
N THR A 829 12.62 -1.40 15.31
CA THR A 829 13.95 -1.65 14.75
C THR A 829 14.47 -3.05 15.05
N VAL A 830 13.95 -3.71 16.09
CA VAL A 830 14.23 -5.12 16.35
C VAL A 830 13.85 -5.98 15.14
N SER A 831 14.86 -6.55 14.48
CA SER A 831 14.70 -7.45 13.35
C SER A 831 14.93 -8.92 13.70
N ARG A 832 15.57 -9.19 14.85
CA ARG A 832 15.87 -10.56 15.30
C ARG A 832 15.88 -10.66 16.82
N ILE A 833 15.25 -11.70 17.37
CA ILE A 833 15.38 -12.09 18.78
C ILE A 833 15.91 -13.53 18.88
N HIS A 834 16.86 -13.76 19.78
CA HIS A 834 17.37 -15.07 20.13
C HIS A 834 17.09 -15.37 21.60
N LEU A 835 16.62 -16.58 21.90
CA LEU A 835 16.39 -17.05 23.28
C LEU A 835 17.26 -18.28 23.56
N ILE A 836 18.03 -18.23 24.64
CA ILE A 836 19.05 -19.23 24.97
C ILE A 836 18.89 -19.67 26.42
N LEU A 837 18.66 -20.97 26.64
CA LEU A 837 18.57 -21.55 27.97
C LEU A 837 19.96 -21.87 28.53
N ASN A 838 20.17 -21.55 29.80
CA ASN A 838 21.39 -21.80 30.58
C ASN A 838 22.66 -21.52 29.77
N PRO A 839 22.82 -20.29 29.23
CA PRO A 839 23.89 -19.94 28.30
C PRO A 839 25.27 -20.07 28.95
N ALA A 840 26.29 -20.35 28.14
CA ALA A 840 27.67 -20.31 28.59
C ALA A 840 28.04 -18.90 29.08
N ASN A 841 28.86 -18.83 30.14
CA ASN A 841 29.38 -17.55 30.62
C ASN A 841 30.42 -17.01 29.63
N THR A 842 30.18 -15.83 29.07
CA THR A 842 31.08 -15.16 28.12
C THR A 842 31.13 -13.66 28.40
N SER A 843 32.21 -13.00 27.99
CA SER A 843 32.32 -11.54 28.10
C SER A 843 31.43 -10.76 27.13
N ASN A 844 30.92 -11.41 26.06
CA ASN A 844 30.01 -10.81 25.09
C ASN A 844 28.84 -11.76 24.77
N PRO A 845 27.73 -11.69 25.53
CA PRO A 845 26.59 -12.59 25.36
C PRO A 845 25.93 -12.54 23.98
N LEU A 846 26.02 -11.41 23.27
CA LEU A 846 25.50 -11.29 21.90
C LEU A 846 26.18 -12.28 20.93
N SER A 847 27.44 -12.65 21.19
CA SER A 847 28.17 -13.62 20.35
C SER A 847 27.59 -15.04 20.41
N LEU A 848 26.74 -15.33 21.40
CA LEU A 848 26.05 -16.61 21.52
C LEU A 848 24.84 -16.72 20.57
N ALA A 849 24.40 -15.62 19.96
CA ALA A 849 23.28 -15.62 19.01
C ALA A 849 23.66 -16.32 17.70
N THR A 850 22.87 -17.32 17.31
CA THR A 850 23.05 -18.10 16.08
C THR A 850 21.70 -18.43 15.46
N ASN A 851 21.70 -18.86 14.20
CA ASN A 851 20.45 -19.31 13.55
C ASN A 851 19.79 -20.48 14.29
N SER A 852 20.55 -21.28 15.06
CA SER A 852 19.97 -22.39 15.81
C SER A 852 19.13 -21.92 16.99
N ASN A 853 19.42 -20.73 17.56
CA ASN A 853 18.74 -20.15 18.72
C ASN A 853 17.82 -18.94 18.42
N LEU A 854 17.58 -18.66 17.14
CA LEU A 854 16.64 -17.63 16.67
C LEU A 854 15.19 -17.95 17.09
N ALA A 855 14.48 -16.95 17.62
CA ALA A 855 13.06 -17.04 17.92
C ALA A 855 12.22 -16.85 16.65
N THR A 856 11.03 -17.46 16.62
CA THR A 856 10.04 -17.24 15.58
C THR A 856 9.32 -15.93 15.83
N GLN A 857 9.28 -15.05 14.82
CA GLN A 857 8.40 -13.88 14.82
C GLN A 857 6.97 -14.35 14.57
N ASN A 858 6.11 -14.30 15.59
CA ASN A 858 4.71 -14.71 15.51
C ASN A 858 3.81 -13.58 15.01
N ASP A 859 4.18 -12.33 15.32
CA ASP A 859 3.53 -11.09 14.88
C ASP A 859 4.59 -9.98 14.76
N ARG A 860 4.20 -8.75 14.36
CA ARG A 860 5.14 -7.63 14.17
C ARG A 860 6.12 -7.44 15.33
N PHE A 861 5.60 -7.51 16.56
CA PHE A 861 6.38 -7.30 17.79
C PHE A 861 6.52 -8.55 18.66
N ASP A 862 5.78 -9.62 18.38
CA ASP A 862 5.70 -10.78 19.24
C ASP A 862 6.57 -11.92 18.71
N TRP A 863 7.45 -12.43 19.55
CA TRP A 863 8.41 -13.47 19.23
C TRP A 863 8.26 -14.64 20.20
N SER A 864 8.55 -15.86 19.75
CA SER A 864 8.58 -16.99 20.67
C SER A 864 9.56 -18.08 20.27
N ARG A 865 9.95 -18.89 21.26
CA ARG A 865 10.81 -20.04 21.05
C ARG A 865 10.57 -21.09 22.13
N VAL A 866 10.48 -22.35 21.72
CA VAL A 866 10.50 -23.48 22.65
C VAL A 866 11.94 -23.72 23.10
N LEU A 867 12.18 -23.63 24.41
CA LEU A 867 13.44 -24.01 25.03
C LEU A 867 13.26 -25.36 25.72
N THR A 868 14.22 -26.26 25.52
CA THR A 868 14.23 -27.62 26.08
C THR A 868 15.44 -27.80 26.99
N GLY A 869 15.33 -28.69 27.98
CA GLY A 869 16.38 -28.92 28.98
C GLY A 869 16.26 -28.08 30.25
N LEU A 870 15.04 -27.61 30.56
CA LEU A 870 14.74 -26.99 31.84
C LEU A 870 14.92 -28.02 32.97
N ALA A 871 15.60 -27.62 34.03
CA ALA A 871 15.83 -28.43 35.23
C ALA A 871 15.02 -27.88 36.41
N ALA A 872 14.69 -28.73 37.39
CA ALA A 872 14.10 -28.27 38.65
C ALA A 872 15.02 -27.23 39.33
N GLY A 873 14.42 -26.18 39.90
CA GLY A 873 15.15 -25.04 40.46
C GLY A 873 15.36 -23.90 39.46
N PRO A 874 16.34 -23.01 39.70
CA PRO A 874 16.59 -21.84 38.85
C PRO A 874 17.21 -22.25 37.51
N ASN A 875 16.67 -21.69 36.44
CA ASN A 875 17.25 -21.69 35.10
C ASN A 875 17.49 -20.26 34.67
N THR A 876 18.46 -20.04 33.79
CA THR A 876 18.72 -18.73 33.19
C THR A 876 18.28 -18.73 31.74
N VAL A 877 17.47 -17.77 31.32
CA VAL A 877 17.15 -17.51 29.92
C VAL A 877 17.81 -16.21 29.50
N LEU A 878 18.66 -16.28 28.47
CA LEU A 878 19.26 -15.12 27.84
C LEU A 878 18.45 -14.73 26.61
N LEU A 879 18.00 -13.49 26.60
CA LEU A 879 17.43 -12.82 25.44
C LEU A 879 18.52 -11.98 24.78
N CYS A 880 18.73 -12.15 23.49
CA CYS A 880 19.52 -11.23 22.66
C CYS A 880 18.62 -10.66 21.55
N ALA A 881 18.55 -9.35 21.41
CA ALA A 881 17.81 -8.68 20.34
C ALA A 881 18.76 -7.85 19.46
N PHE A 882 18.49 -7.80 18.16
CA PHE A 882 19.30 -7.10 17.17
C PHE A 882 18.44 -6.28 16.22
N GLU A 883 19.04 -5.21 15.73
CA GLU A 883 18.59 -4.43 14.57
C GLU A 883 19.32 -4.85 13.29
N ASP A 884 18.85 -4.37 12.15
CA ASP A 884 19.51 -4.60 10.86
C ASP A 884 20.84 -3.87 10.71
N SER A 885 21.08 -2.82 11.51
CA SER A 885 22.38 -2.16 11.67
C SER A 885 23.45 -3.11 12.24
N GLY A 886 23.01 -4.19 12.91
CA GLY A 886 23.85 -5.10 13.68
C GLY A 886 24.02 -4.71 15.16
N ARG A 887 23.50 -3.54 15.57
CA ARG A 887 23.41 -3.16 16.99
C ARG A 887 22.50 -4.13 17.73
N GLY A 888 22.82 -4.43 18.99
CA GLY A 888 22.04 -5.39 19.77
C GLY A 888 22.13 -5.19 21.27
N ILE A 889 21.14 -5.72 21.97
CA ILE A 889 21.06 -5.76 23.43
C ILE A 889 20.93 -7.20 23.92
N TYR A 890 21.29 -7.42 25.18
CA TYR A 890 21.05 -8.69 25.84
C TYR A 890 20.52 -8.50 27.25
N GLN A 891 19.71 -9.46 27.71
CA GLN A 891 19.11 -9.47 29.04
C GLN A 891 19.04 -10.91 29.56
N TYR A 892 19.35 -11.08 30.85
CA TYR A 892 19.24 -12.36 31.54
C TYR A 892 17.98 -12.38 32.39
N TYR A 893 17.26 -13.49 32.33
CA TYR A 893 16.06 -13.75 33.11
C TYR A 893 16.24 -15.03 33.91
N THR A 894 15.95 -14.99 35.21
CA THR A 894 15.87 -16.20 36.02
C THR A 894 14.46 -16.77 35.94
N VAL A 895 14.35 -18.05 35.58
CA VAL A 895 13.08 -18.78 35.46
C VAL A 895 13.16 -20.01 36.36
N PHE A 896 12.26 -20.11 37.33
CA PHE A 896 12.21 -21.24 38.26
C PHE A 896 11.33 -22.36 37.71
N VAL A 897 11.73 -23.62 37.91
CA VAL A 897 10.88 -24.81 37.70
C VAL A 897 10.64 -25.47 39.04
N GLY A 898 9.38 -25.50 39.48
CA GLY A 898 9.02 -25.79 40.86
C GLY A 898 9.02 -24.52 41.72
N THR A 899 8.83 -24.70 43.03
CA THR A 899 8.78 -23.58 43.98
C THR A 899 10.13 -22.86 44.01
N PRO A 900 10.16 -21.51 43.91
CA PRO A 900 11.35 -20.73 44.24
C PRO A 900 11.82 -21.10 45.66
N PRO A 901 13.13 -21.04 45.96
CA PRO A 901 13.67 -21.45 47.24
C PRO A 901 13.10 -20.64 48.43
N CYS A 902 12.60 -19.42 48.20
CA CYS A 902 11.87 -18.66 49.20
C CYS A 902 10.69 -17.91 48.54
N ASP A 903 9.54 -17.84 49.21
CA ASP A 903 8.38 -17.03 48.81
C ASP A 903 8.20 -15.92 49.85
N PRO A 904 8.58 -14.66 49.55
CA PRO A 904 8.55 -13.59 50.53
C PRO A 904 7.13 -13.06 50.81
N ASP A 905 6.12 -13.46 50.01
CA ASP A 905 4.69 -13.25 50.33
C ASP A 905 4.20 -14.36 51.26
N VAL A 906 4.74 -14.36 52.48
CA VAL A 906 4.47 -15.39 53.49
C VAL A 906 3.03 -15.33 54.02
N ASN A 907 2.36 -14.18 53.89
CA ASN A 907 0.97 -14.01 54.29
C ASN A 907 -0.04 -14.36 53.15
N GLN A 908 0.44 -14.54 51.92
CA GLN A 908 -0.31 -14.91 50.70
C GLN A 908 -1.40 -13.91 50.29
N ASP A 909 -1.17 -12.60 50.48
CA ASP A 909 -2.10 -11.55 50.06
C ASP A 909 -1.81 -10.99 48.65
N GLY A 910 -0.74 -11.47 48.01
CA GLY A 910 -0.31 -11.09 46.67
C GLY A 910 0.63 -9.89 46.64
N VAL A 911 1.07 -9.38 47.79
CA VAL A 911 1.98 -8.23 47.89
C VAL A 911 3.10 -8.52 48.89
N THR A 912 4.34 -8.50 48.42
CA THR A 912 5.51 -8.63 49.29
C THR A 912 5.83 -7.32 50.02
N ASP A 913 5.50 -7.21 51.30
CA ASP A 913 5.70 -5.98 52.09
C ASP A 913 5.90 -6.20 53.61
N GLN A 914 5.72 -5.16 54.42
CA GLN A 914 5.92 -5.26 55.87
C GLN A 914 4.89 -6.18 56.56
N GLY A 915 3.73 -6.40 55.94
CA GLY A 915 2.70 -7.32 56.41
C GLY A 915 3.19 -8.77 56.43
N ASP A 916 4.10 -9.14 55.52
CA ASP A 916 4.78 -10.44 55.51
C ASP A 916 5.71 -10.63 56.69
N VAL A 917 6.48 -9.59 57.02
CA VAL A 917 7.37 -9.58 58.17
C VAL A 917 6.57 -9.75 59.47
N ASP A 918 5.49 -8.99 59.62
CA ASP A 918 4.61 -9.06 60.80
C ASP A 918 3.94 -10.45 60.91
N TYR A 919 3.55 -11.03 59.77
CA TYR A 919 3.00 -12.38 59.72
C TYR A 919 4.02 -13.43 60.18
N LEU A 920 5.25 -13.40 59.64
CA LEU A 920 6.31 -14.34 60.01
C LEU A 920 6.70 -14.20 61.49
N ILE A 921 6.83 -12.96 61.99
CA ILE A 921 7.04 -12.68 63.42
C ILE A 921 5.95 -13.34 64.27
N ASN A 922 4.68 -13.18 63.89
CA ASN A 922 3.56 -13.76 64.61
C ASN A 922 3.62 -15.29 64.60
N VAL A 923 3.92 -15.92 63.46
CA VAL A 923 4.03 -17.39 63.36
C VAL A 923 5.18 -17.92 64.21
N ILE A 924 6.36 -17.31 64.14
CA ILE A 924 7.54 -17.72 64.94
C ILE A 924 7.31 -17.49 66.44
N ALA A 925 6.54 -16.46 66.81
CA ALA A 925 6.11 -16.22 68.19
C ALA A 925 5.02 -17.20 68.70
N GLY A 926 4.61 -18.19 67.89
CA GLY A 926 3.62 -19.22 68.24
C GLY A 926 2.17 -18.84 67.92
N GLY A 927 1.97 -17.81 67.09
CA GLY A 927 0.66 -17.43 66.57
C GLY A 927 0.13 -18.39 65.49
N PRO A 928 -1.13 -18.23 65.05
CA PRO A 928 -1.71 -19.04 64.00
C PRO A 928 -0.94 -18.91 62.68
N ASN A 929 -0.71 -20.02 61.99
CA ASN A 929 -0.17 -20.07 60.62
C ASN A 929 -1.27 -20.50 59.62
N PRO A 930 -2.24 -19.63 59.30
CA PRO A 930 -3.34 -19.96 58.40
C PRO A 930 -2.90 -20.14 56.94
N SER A 931 -1.78 -19.52 56.49
CA SER A 931 -1.24 -19.73 55.14
C SER A 931 -0.53 -21.09 54.99
N GLY A 932 -0.19 -21.75 56.11
CA GLY A 932 0.38 -23.10 56.13
C GLY A 932 1.81 -23.18 55.58
N ILE A 933 2.49 -22.04 55.47
CA ILE A 933 3.87 -21.94 54.97
C ILE A 933 4.87 -22.48 56.00
N ASP A 934 6.08 -22.81 55.57
CA ASP A 934 7.17 -23.14 56.49
C ASP A 934 7.73 -21.85 57.12
N PRO A 935 7.71 -21.68 58.45
CA PRO A 935 8.27 -20.50 59.09
C PRO A 935 9.81 -20.48 59.11
N ASP A 936 10.47 -21.58 58.77
CA ASP A 936 11.93 -21.66 58.51
C ASP A 936 12.23 -21.10 57.09
N PHE A 937 12.03 -19.79 56.94
CA PHE A 937 12.20 -19.05 55.69
C PHE A 937 13.62 -19.15 55.11
N ASN A 938 14.64 -19.26 55.96
CA ASN A 938 16.04 -19.39 55.56
C ASN A 938 16.52 -20.86 55.40
N GLN A 939 15.67 -21.83 55.73
CA GLN A 939 15.89 -23.26 55.62
C GLN A 939 17.14 -23.78 56.37
N ASP A 940 17.53 -23.14 57.47
CA ASP A 940 18.63 -23.60 58.30
C ASP A 940 18.25 -24.75 59.26
N GLY A 941 16.97 -25.10 59.27
CA GLY A 941 16.37 -26.17 60.08
C GLY A 941 15.75 -25.65 61.38
N VAL A 942 15.73 -24.34 61.62
CA VAL A 942 15.22 -23.73 62.85
C VAL A 942 14.43 -22.45 62.53
N ALA A 943 13.11 -22.48 62.76
CA ALA A 943 12.28 -21.28 62.69
C ALA A 943 12.57 -20.30 63.86
N ASP A 944 13.35 -19.25 63.62
CA ASP A 944 13.75 -18.24 64.60
C ASP A 944 13.93 -16.82 64.02
N GLN A 945 14.62 -15.94 64.76
CA GLN A 945 14.81 -14.55 64.34
C GLN A 945 15.64 -14.42 63.05
N GLY A 946 16.46 -15.42 62.73
CA GLY A 946 17.22 -15.50 61.48
C GLY A 946 16.35 -15.61 60.24
N ASP A 947 15.13 -16.15 60.35
CA ASP A 947 14.15 -16.21 59.25
C ASP A 947 13.52 -14.86 58.98
N ILE A 948 13.20 -14.12 60.05
CA ILE A 948 12.67 -12.76 59.96
C ILE A 948 13.72 -11.84 59.36
N ASP A 949 14.98 -11.94 59.80
CA ASP A 949 16.09 -11.15 59.26
C ASP A 949 16.32 -11.47 57.78
N SER A 950 16.19 -12.74 57.39
CA SER A 950 16.31 -13.18 56.00
C SER A 950 15.15 -12.70 55.13
N LEU A 951 13.91 -12.76 55.63
CA LEU A 951 12.73 -12.22 54.95
C LEU A 951 12.84 -10.70 54.76
N ILE A 952 13.26 -9.96 55.80
CA ILE A 952 13.52 -8.52 55.70
C ILE A 952 14.60 -8.22 54.65
N ASN A 953 15.67 -9.02 54.61
CA ASN A 953 16.72 -8.87 53.60
C ASN A 953 16.18 -9.08 52.19
N VAL A 954 15.35 -10.09 51.96
CA VAL A 954 14.70 -10.35 50.65
C VAL A 954 13.75 -9.22 50.26
N ILE A 955 12.91 -8.74 51.19
CA ILE A 955 12.00 -7.59 50.96
C ILE A 955 12.80 -6.32 50.65
N ALA A 956 13.99 -6.16 51.24
CA ALA A 956 14.91 -5.06 50.97
C ALA A 956 15.71 -5.21 49.66
N GLY A 957 15.48 -6.26 48.88
CA GLY A 957 16.14 -6.53 47.59
C GLY A 957 17.38 -7.42 47.67
N GLY A 958 17.59 -8.11 48.78
CA GLY A 958 18.60 -9.16 48.94
C GLY A 958 18.19 -10.48 48.29
N ASP A 959 19.16 -11.37 48.07
CA ASP A 959 18.91 -12.70 47.50
C ASP A 959 18.11 -13.60 48.46
N CYS A 960 17.30 -14.53 47.93
CA CYS A 960 16.68 -15.58 48.74
C CYS A 960 17.76 -16.39 49.48
N PRO A 961 17.60 -16.61 50.81
CA PRO A 961 18.53 -17.38 51.63
C PRO A 961 18.68 -18.85 51.20
#